data_AF-A0A6N2K296-F1
#
_entry.id   AF-A0A6N2K296-F1
#
_cell.length_a   1.000
_cell.length_b   1.000
_cell.length_c   1.000
_cell.angle_alpha   90.00
_cell.angle_beta   90.00
_cell.angle_gamma   90.00
#
_symmetry.space_group_name_H-M   'P 1'
#
loop_
_entity.id
_entity.type
_entity.pdbx_description
1 polymer ?
#
loop_
_entity_poly.entity_id
_entity_poly.type
_entity_poly.pdbx_seq_one_letter_code
_entity_poly.pdbx_strand_id
1 'polypeptide(L)'
;MKSEEIDWEQDLPLDADEAYQSLVRSLKRTDGFALLFVRCSPVQGDQILTDVRADLPSKTIEILELKESIDNLYDHVAALPNRDQINVLFIKGIEHSIFAYEDREKNDVNFRSQSSLYGGTWKGVPRVLGNLNLSRERFRDNFKFCFVFLIREFTFRYFIRRAPDFFDWRSGVIDMPEPVLFDYGEEYESLVQSLRHTDGFSVLFVRCSPVQSVQIVNHVCADLPSKTIESLELKESIDNLYDLVATLPNCNQINVLFIRGIEYSIFAYEDREMNDISLRSKSSIYGGIGKGAPRVLGNLNLSRELFRDNFKFCIVFLLPEFALRYFIRRAPAFFDWRSNIYDISTEKSLVDQEAFHLASDGSFDEYQQQTKEQRIAKLCQIKSYIDESSDPTRTSELWVEKGLIHAAANEHEEAIASYDRALEIKPDYHEAWNNRGVALFNLGRYEEAIASYDRALEIKPDYHEAWYNRGVTLFNLGRYEEAIASYDRALEIKPDYHEAWYNRGIALFNLGRYEEAIASYDKVINIDPENASTYYVRALTRYELGDVAGAVADYIETIRLNPNYAGDSEKLELLLESIHKESNTSFCSEDITPIEGYWFENIIGDESYSLIYIKHSITEDSKDKLAITGLNIQENSIFRRFEADCISVDKNKNNTVLYYYKASTKLVRQDRRDSYIPGFGTITFYDIDEHKLQYLKAKGSFVDSVDNKVERTKVIAKSFKWYRIQQEDIPEEIILLFENKENEQYLDYVKNFIGNNIHTWNSRGDILRQLDRYEEAIFSYDKALAIKPDFYEAWDNLGIALFELGRYEEAIASYDKALAIKPNFYYAWNNRGDALSELGKYKEAIASYDRALTIKSDDRYAWDNRGDALSELGRYEEAIASYDKALAIKPDDHDTLNNRGISLDELGRYEEAIASYDKALAIKPNFHYAWNNRGDSLRQLLRYEEALDSYDKAVAIQPNFHYAWDNRGDVLSELDRYEEAIASYDKALAVKPDFYFTWHNRGTALDSLSRYEEAILSYDRALEIKPDFHEAWSNRGFALFNLGKYEEAINSYDKALEIKPDEPKFYYNKACAYSLLNTIKLALENLQKAIQLDPEKSREMAKTDSDFDNIRHDPRFQALIQ
;
A
#
# COMPACT_ATOMS: atom_id res chain seq x y z
N MET A 1 43.66 54.63 -18.72
CA MET A 1 42.30 54.81 -18.16
C MET A 1 41.34 54.19 -19.15
N LYS A 2 40.85 53.00 -18.82
CA LYS A 2 39.76 52.31 -19.53
C LYS A 2 38.60 52.16 -18.54
N SER A 3 37.41 52.32 -19.09
CA SER A 3 36.09 52.41 -18.48
C SER A 3 35.70 51.17 -17.67
N GLU A 4 35.26 51.41 -16.44
CA GLU A 4 34.48 50.46 -15.64
C GLU A 4 33.04 50.42 -16.18
N GLU A 5 32.56 49.21 -16.47
CA GLU A 5 31.16 48.90 -16.69
C GLU A 5 30.44 48.99 -15.34
N ILE A 6 29.46 49.89 -15.25
CA ILE A 6 28.56 50.01 -14.11
C ILE A 6 27.43 49.00 -14.35
N ASP A 7 27.38 47.99 -13.48
CA ASP A 7 26.33 46.98 -13.39
C ASP A 7 25.07 47.59 -12.75
N TRP A 8 23.93 47.53 -13.42
CA TRP A 8 22.71 48.27 -13.06
C TRP A 8 21.75 47.48 -12.14
N GLU A 9 22.15 46.29 -11.67
CA GLU A 9 21.29 45.44 -10.82
C GLU A 9 21.64 45.45 -9.32
N GLN A 10 22.67 46.19 -8.88
CA GLN A 10 23.10 46.19 -7.47
C GLN A 10 22.66 47.38 -6.59
N ASP A 11 22.00 48.40 -7.14
CA ASP A 11 21.57 49.61 -6.39
C ASP A 11 20.05 49.75 -6.29
N LEU A 12 19.32 48.64 -6.11
CA LEU A 12 17.92 48.72 -5.68
C LEU A 12 17.86 48.89 -4.15
N PRO A 13 17.29 50.00 -3.65
CA PRO A 13 17.30 50.31 -2.23
C PRO A 13 16.61 49.23 -1.39
N LEU A 14 17.24 48.86 -0.27
CA LEU A 14 16.84 47.74 0.58
C LEU A 14 15.82 48.15 1.66
N ASP A 15 15.16 49.29 1.44
CA ASP A 15 14.27 49.97 2.38
C ASP A 15 13.28 50.85 1.60
N ALA A 16 12.02 50.86 2.01
CA ALA A 16 11.00 51.75 1.47
C ALA A 16 11.38 53.22 1.66
N ASP A 17 12.04 53.53 2.78
CA ASP A 17 12.56 54.86 3.04
C ASP A 17 13.71 55.20 2.09
N GLU A 18 14.60 54.26 1.78
CA GLU A 18 15.71 54.52 0.87
C GLU A 18 15.23 54.71 -0.59
N ALA A 19 14.23 53.93 -1.02
CA ALA A 19 13.55 54.09 -2.31
C ALA A 19 12.86 55.46 -2.43
N TYR A 20 12.10 55.84 -1.41
CA TYR A 20 11.46 57.14 -1.34
C TYR A 20 12.49 58.29 -1.32
N GLN A 21 13.56 58.16 -0.54
CA GLN A 21 14.64 59.15 -0.54
C GLN A 21 15.38 59.20 -1.88
N SER A 22 15.45 58.10 -2.63
CA SER A 22 16.00 58.09 -4.00
C SER A 22 15.11 58.87 -4.98
N LEU A 23 13.78 58.73 -4.86
CA LEU A 23 12.81 59.57 -5.60
C LEU A 23 12.97 61.04 -5.27
N VAL A 24 12.99 61.39 -3.98
CA VAL A 24 13.15 62.78 -3.52
C VAL A 24 14.49 63.36 -4.00
N ARG A 25 15.58 62.58 -3.93
CA ARG A 25 16.90 62.99 -4.45
C ARG A 25 16.88 63.24 -5.97
N SER A 26 16.23 62.36 -6.72
CA SER A 26 16.09 62.49 -8.18
C SER A 26 15.28 63.72 -8.55
N LEU A 27 14.16 63.97 -7.87
CA LEU A 27 13.32 65.15 -8.10
C LEU A 27 13.98 66.46 -7.65
N LYS A 28 14.78 66.46 -6.57
CA LYS A 28 15.59 67.63 -6.16
C LYS A 28 16.60 68.02 -7.22
N ARG A 29 17.29 67.04 -7.81
CA ARG A 29 18.38 67.25 -8.79
C ARG A 29 17.90 67.53 -10.21
N THR A 30 16.64 67.20 -10.52
CA THR A 30 16.10 67.37 -11.86
C THR A 30 15.50 68.76 -12.03
N ASP A 31 16.09 69.53 -12.96
CA ASP A 31 15.55 70.78 -13.48
C ASP A 31 15.28 70.61 -14.98
N GLY A 32 14.01 70.60 -15.39
CA GLY A 32 13.62 70.41 -16.78
C GLY A 32 12.95 69.06 -17.07
N PHE A 33 13.00 68.62 -18.32
CA PHE A 33 12.39 67.38 -18.77
C PHE A 33 13.16 66.14 -18.27
N ALA A 34 12.45 65.27 -17.56
CA ALA A 34 12.86 63.90 -17.29
C ALA A 34 11.61 63.00 -17.23
N LEU A 35 11.80 61.70 -17.42
CA LEU A 35 10.77 60.70 -17.24
C LEU A 35 11.18 59.80 -16.08
N LEU A 36 10.37 59.78 -15.02
CA LEU A 36 10.50 58.86 -13.90
C LEU A 36 9.27 57.96 -13.85
N PHE A 37 9.50 56.67 -13.66
CA PHE A 37 8.46 55.67 -13.48
C PHE A 37 8.63 55.10 -12.09
N VAL A 38 7.66 55.41 -11.23
CA VAL A 38 7.63 54.93 -9.86
C VAL A 38 6.67 53.76 -9.82
N ARG A 39 7.22 52.57 -9.58
CA ARG A 39 6.42 51.37 -9.40
C ARG A 39 5.90 51.34 -7.97
N CYS A 40 4.60 51.50 -7.82
CA CYS A 40 3.94 51.55 -6.51
C CYS A 40 2.46 51.15 -6.60
N SER A 41 1.86 50.76 -5.48
CA SER A 41 0.41 50.59 -5.37
C SER A 41 -0.31 51.97 -5.43
N PRO A 42 -1.63 52.02 -5.68
CA PRO A 42 -2.38 53.29 -5.67
C PRO A 42 -2.29 54.03 -4.33
N VAL A 43 -2.34 53.28 -3.22
CA VAL A 43 -2.27 53.83 -1.86
C VAL A 43 -0.88 54.42 -1.59
N GLN A 44 0.18 53.69 -1.94
CA GLN A 44 1.55 54.20 -1.88
C GLN A 44 1.71 55.42 -2.79
N GLY A 45 1.13 55.42 -3.99
CA GLY A 45 1.14 56.54 -4.90
C GLY A 45 0.56 57.82 -4.29
N ASP A 46 -0.60 57.72 -3.63
CA ASP A 46 -1.23 58.86 -2.93
C ASP A 46 -0.42 59.33 -1.71
N GLN A 47 0.23 58.41 -1.02
CA GLN A 47 1.15 58.74 0.09
C GLN A 47 2.39 59.47 -0.43
N ILE A 48 3.05 58.96 -1.47
CA ILE A 48 4.20 59.59 -2.14
C ILE A 48 3.85 61.01 -2.60
N LEU A 49 2.66 61.21 -3.16
CA LEU A 49 2.20 62.54 -3.58
C LEU A 49 2.10 63.52 -2.42
N THR A 50 1.61 63.05 -1.28
CA THR A 50 1.48 63.85 -0.06
C THR A 50 2.86 64.20 0.50
N ASP A 51 3.74 63.22 0.59
CA ASP A 51 5.05 63.37 1.21
C ASP A 51 6.00 64.18 0.33
N VAL A 52 6.03 63.94 -0.98
CA VAL A 52 6.91 64.69 -1.91
C VAL A 52 6.53 66.18 -1.92
N ARG A 53 5.24 66.51 -1.79
CA ARG A 53 4.78 67.90 -1.67
C ARG A 53 5.25 68.56 -0.38
N ALA A 54 5.29 67.82 0.73
CA ALA A 54 5.81 68.30 2.00
C ALA A 54 7.34 68.46 1.97
N ASP A 55 8.05 67.52 1.34
CA ASP A 55 9.51 67.44 1.34
C ASP A 55 10.18 68.34 0.29
N LEU A 56 9.45 68.74 -0.75
CA LEU A 56 9.90 69.62 -1.83
C LEU A 56 9.06 70.90 -1.95
N PRO A 57 8.96 71.74 -0.88
CA PRO A 57 8.13 72.94 -0.90
C PRO A 57 8.62 74.02 -1.88
N SER A 58 9.83 73.86 -2.44
CA SER A 58 10.43 74.76 -3.43
C SER A 58 10.11 74.39 -4.88
N LYS A 59 9.50 73.23 -5.14
CA LYS A 59 9.13 72.76 -6.50
C LYS A 59 7.61 72.82 -6.64
N THR A 60 7.11 73.37 -7.73
CA THR A 60 5.68 73.36 -8.07
C THR A 60 5.29 71.97 -8.58
N ILE A 61 4.50 71.22 -7.80
CA ILE A 61 4.10 69.83 -8.08
C ILE A 61 2.61 69.75 -8.43
N GLU A 62 2.33 69.38 -9.68
CA GLU A 62 0.97 69.16 -10.19
C GLU A 62 0.65 67.67 -10.36
N ILE A 63 -0.64 67.33 -10.32
CA ILE A 63 -1.12 65.96 -10.46
C ILE A 63 -2.14 65.88 -11.59
N LEU A 64 -1.88 65.02 -12.56
CA LEU A 64 -2.82 64.64 -13.60
C LEU A 64 -3.38 63.24 -13.30
N GLU A 65 -4.62 63.20 -12.80
CA GLU A 65 -5.34 61.96 -12.53
C GLU A 65 -6.26 61.61 -13.70
N LEU A 66 -5.98 60.47 -14.34
CA LEU A 66 -6.77 59.94 -15.45
C LEU A 66 -7.80 58.97 -14.87
N LYS A 67 -9.07 59.35 -14.85
CA LYS A 67 -10.15 58.52 -14.25
C LYS A 67 -10.80 57.57 -15.25
N GLU A 68 -10.56 57.77 -16.54
CA GLU A 68 -11.14 57.01 -17.64
C GLU A 68 -10.09 56.71 -18.71
N SER A 69 -10.39 55.77 -19.60
CA SER A 69 -9.52 55.44 -20.73
C SER A 69 -9.33 56.63 -21.66
N ILE A 70 -8.09 56.93 -22.00
CA ILE A 70 -7.69 57.97 -22.96
C ILE A 70 -6.89 57.37 -24.11
N ASP A 71 -6.93 58.02 -25.28
CA ASP A 71 -6.15 57.60 -26.44
C ASP A 71 -4.82 58.37 -26.58
N ASN A 72 -4.70 59.61 -26.05
CA ASN A 72 -3.50 60.45 -26.23
C ASN A 72 -3.18 61.30 -25.00
N LEU A 73 -2.15 60.92 -24.23
CA LEU A 73 -1.72 61.65 -23.03
C LEU A 73 -1.17 63.05 -23.33
N TYR A 74 -0.52 63.25 -24.49
CA TYR A 74 0.13 64.52 -24.83
C TYR A 74 -0.86 65.69 -24.79
N ASP A 75 -2.06 65.49 -25.32
CA ASP A 75 -3.08 66.54 -25.41
C ASP A 75 -3.62 66.93 -24.02
N HIS A 76 -3.74 65.94 -23.11
CA HIS A 76 -4.15 66.20 -21.73
C HIS A 76 -3.10 67.00 -20.96
N VAL A 77 -1.81 66.70 -21.16
CA VAL A 77 -0.71 67.47 -20.55
C VAL A 77 -0.62 68.87 -21.16
N ALA A 78 -0.79 68.99 -22.48
CA ALA A 78 -0.74 70.27 -23.18
C ALA A 78 -1.86 71.24 -22.73
N ALA A 79 -3.00 70.71 -22.29
CA ALA A 79 -4.14 71.46 -21.81
C ALA A 79 -4.04 71.95 -20.34
N LEU A 80 -2.99 71.56 -19.60
CA LEU A 80 -2.83 71.96 -18.20
C LEU A 80 -2.66 73.50 -18.06
N PRO A 81 -3.41 74.15 -17.15
CA PRO A 81 -3.24 75.58 -16.88
C PRO A 81 -1.89 75.84 -16.21
N ASN A 82 -1.26 76.99 -16.52
CA ASN A 82 0.03 77.42 -15.94
C ASN A 82 1.19 76.41 -16.09
N ARG A 83 1.18 75.57 -17.14
CA ARG A 83 2.18 74.52 -17.40
C ARG A 83 3.64 74.98 -17.38
N ASP A 84 3.90 76.24 -17.73
CA ASP A 84 5.25 76.83 -17.74
C ASP A 84 5.81 77.06 -16.32
N GLN A 85 4.96 76.95 -15.28
CA GLN A 85 5.33 77.11 -13.87
C GLN A 85 5.46 75.76 -13.12
N ILE A 86 5.09 74.65 -13.77
CA ILE A 86 5.19 73.30 -13.18
C ILE A 86 6.66 72.89 -13.17
N ASN A 87 7.11 72.27 -12.06
CA ASN A 87 8.44 71.66 -11.99
C ASN A 87 8.38 70.13 -12.04
N VAL A 88 7.34 69.52 -11.46
CA VAL A 88 7.10 68.08 -11.48
C VAL A 88 5.62 67.81 -11.75
N LEU A 89 5.31 66.94 -12.71
CA LEU A 89 3.96 66.49 -13.00
C LEU A 89 3.85 64.99 -12.68
N PHE A 90 3.03 64.66 -11.68
CA PHE A 90 2.68 63.27 -11.41
C PHE A 90 1.49 62.84 -12.25
N ILE A 91 1.56 61.62 -12.78
CA ILE A 91 0.52 61.03 -13.63
C ILE A 91 0.11 59.69 -13.03
N LYS A 92 -1.19 59.53 -12.78
CA LYS A 92 -1.78 58.28 -12.29
C LYS A 92 -3.06 57.91 -13.06
N GLY A 93 -3.39 56.63 -13.10
CA GLY A 93 -4.60 56.13 -13.75
C GLY A 93 -4.45 55.82 -15.25
N ILE A 94 -3.21 55.79 -15.78
CA ILE A 94 -2.98 55.42 -17.18
C ILE A 94 -3.38 53.96 -17.47
N GLU A 95 -3.37 53.11 -16.44
CA GLU A 95 -3.81 51.72 -16.47
C GLU A 95 -5.26 51.56 -16.96
N HIS A 96 -6.15 52.53 -16.71
CA HIS A 96 -7.53 52.47 -17.21
C HIS A 96 -7.60 52.38 -18.74
N SER A 97 -6.64 52.98 -19.44
CA SER A 97 -6.56 52.93 -20.89
C SER A 97 -6.05 51.58 -21.39
N ILE A 98 -5.23 50.90 -20.59
CA ILE A 98 -4.74 49.54 -20.89
C ILE A 98 -5.83 48.53 -20.60
N PHE A 99 -6.53 48.65 -19.46
CA PHE A 99 -7.68 47.81 -19.14
C PHE A 99 -8.79 47.91 -20.19
N ALA A 100 -9.14 49.11 -20.63
CA ALA A 100 -10.15 49.29 -21.68
C ALA A 100 -9.71 48.75 -23.06
N TYR A 101 -8.40 48.64 -23.32
CA TYR A 101 -7.88 47.98 -24.51
C TYR A 101 -8.04 46.46 -24.41
N GLU A 102 -7.63 45.86 -23.30
CA GLU A 102 -7.74 44.41 -23.05
C GLU A 102 -9.19 43.93 -23.08
N ASP A 103 -10.11 44.72 -22.52
CA ASP A 103 -11.53 44.40 -22.51
C ASP A 103 -12.18 44.46 -23.92
N ARG A 104 -11.67 45.33 -24.81
CA ARG A 104 -12.10 45.35 -26.22
C ARG A 104 -11.57 44.17 -27.03
N GLU A 105 -10.32 43.73 -26.81
CA GLU A 105 -9.79 42.50 -27.47
C GLU A 105 -10.58 41.25 -27.07
N LYS A 106 -11.08 41.21 -25.83
CA LYS A 106 -11.90 40.10 -25.33
C LYS A 106 -13.29 40.06 -25.97
N ASN A 107 -13.89 41.21 -26.31
CA ASN A 107 -15.31 41.29 -26.69
C ASN A 107 -15.59 41.40 -28.21
N ASP A 108 -14.60 41.67 -29.06
CA ASP A 108 -14.80 41.78 -30.52
C ASP A 108 -14.32 40.51 -31.25
N VAL A 109 -15.28 39.71 -31.75
CA VAL A 109 -15.05 38.41 -32.41
C VAL A 109 -14.18 38.56 -33.67
N ASN A 110 -14.24 39.71 -34.36
CA ASN A 110 -13.42 39.95 -35.55
C ASN A 110 -11.97 40.29 -35.21
N PHE A 111 -11.71 40.86 -34.03
CA PHE A 111 -10.36 41.27 -33.61
C PHE A 111 -9.47 40.07 -33.23
N ARG A 112 -10.08 38.98 -32.74
CA ARG A 112 -9.40 37.72 -32.41
C ARG A 112 -8.83 36.98 -33.63
N SER A 113 -9.28 37.29 -34.84
CA SER A 113 -8.89 36.54 -36.05
C SER A 113 -7.60 37.03 -36.72
N GLN A 114 -6.95 38.10 -36.23
CA GLN A 114 -5.76 38.65 -36.91
C GLN A 114 -4.67 39.27 -36.00
N SER A 115 -4.39 38.75 -34.81
CA SER A 115 -3.13 39.05 -34.11
C SER A 115 -2.37 37.78 -33.73
N SER A 116 -1.43 37.40 -34.59
CA SER A 116 -0.38 36.44 -34.24
C SER A 116 0.55 37.11 -33.23
N LEU A 117 0.75 36.48 -32.07
CA LEU A 117 1.52 37.02 -30.94
C LEU A 117 3.03 37.21 -31.21
N TYR A 118 3.49 37.08 -32.45
CA TYR A 118 4.85 37.42 -32.88
C TYR A 118 4.83 37.94 -34.33
N GLY A 119 4.83 39.26 -34.50
CA GLY A 119 4.94 39.91 -35.81
C GLY A 119 4.81 41.42 -35.72
N GLY A 120 5.94 42.13 -35.80
CA GLY A 120 6.09 43.58 -35.55
C GLY A 120 5.28 44.50 -36.48
N THR A 121 3.97 44.59 -36.27
CA THR A 121 3.12 45.65 -36.82
C THR A 121 2.25 46.24 -35.70
N TRP A 122 2.19 47.58 -35.63
CA TRP A 122 1.53 48.39 -34.60
C TRP A 122 0.00 48.22 -34.47
N LYS A 123 -0.59 47.14 -35.01
CA LYS A 123 -1.99 46.74 -34.77
C LYS A 123 -2.28 46.58 -33.27
N GLY A 124 -1.45 45.78 -32.61
CA GLY A 124 -1.63 45.38 -31.22
C GLY A 124 -0.75 46.20 -30.30
N VAL A 125 -1.11 47.46 -30.06
CA VAL A 125 -0.56 48.30 -29.00
C VAL A 125 -1.71 49.17 -28.49
N PRO A 126 -1.94 49.27 -27.16
CA PRO A 126 -2.91 50.23 -26.63
C PRO A 126 -2.67 51.62 -27.20
N ARG A 127 -3.72 52.27 -27.70
CA ARG A 127 -3.58 53.53 -28.45
C ARG A 127 -2.79 54.60 -27.68
N VAL A 128 -3.01 54.68 -26.37
CA VAL A 128 -2.25 55.57 -25.47
C VAL A 128 -0.74 55.33 -25.52
N LEU A 129 -0.31 54.06 -25.52
CA LEU A 129 1.11 53.68 -25.54
C LEU A 129 1.73 53.89 -26.92
N GLY A 130 0.97 53.61 -27.99
CA GLY A 130 1.39 53.90 -29.36
C GLY A 130 1.61 55.39 -29.58
N ASN A 131 0.69 56.24 -29.09
CA ASN A 131 0.83 57.69 -29.16
C ASN A 131 1.99 58.22 -28.30
N LEU A 132 2.25 57.60 -27.13
CA LEU A 132 3.41 57.95 -26.31
C LEU A 132 4.74 57.69 -27.04
N ASN A 133 4.91 56.51 -27.64
CA ASN A 133 6.09 56.20 -28.46
C ASN A 133 6.33 57.23 -29.57
N LEU A 134 5.25 57.63 -30.26
CA LEU A 134 5.35 58.59 -31.37
C LEU A 134 5.56 60.04 -30.93
N SER A 135 5.42 60.36 -29.64
CA SER A 135 5.43 61.74 -29.14
C SER A 135 6.53 62.07 -28.13
N ARG A 136 7.41 61.13 -27.77
CA ARG A 136 8.48 61.36 -26.77
C ARG A 136 9.31 62.61 -27.02
N GLU A 137 9.80 62.79 -28.25
CA GLU A 137 10.64 63.93 -28.60
C GLU A 137 9.86 65.25 -28.46
N ARG A 138 8.55 65.24 -28.77
CA ARG A 138 7.67 66.39 -28.53
C ARG A 138 7.49 66.67 -27.04
N PHE A 139 7.38 65.63 -26.21
CA PHE A 139 7.32 65.80 -24.76
C PHE A 139 8.57 66.50 -24.23
N ARG A 140 9.77 66.07 -24.65
CA ARG A 140 11.04 66.69 -24.27
C ARG A 140 11.16 68.14 -24.73
N ASP A 141 10.77 68.39 -25.98
CA ASP A 141 11.00 69.69 -26.60
C ASP A 141 10.01 70.74 -26.06
N ASN A 142 8.76 70.34 -25.78
CA ASN A 142 7.67 71.25 -25.42
C ASN A 142 7.36 71.34 -23.92
N PHE A 143 7.76 70.35 -23.11
CA PHE A 143 7.55 70.39 -21.65
C PHE A 143 8.89 70.43 -20.93
N LYS A 144 9.05 71.41 -20.03
CA LYS A 144 10.30 71.64 -19.28
C LYS A 144 10.14 71.29 -17.80
N PHE A 145 9.38 70.22 -17.51
CA PHE A 145 9.21 69.69 -16.16
C PHE A 145 9.34 68.16 -16.14
N CYS A 146 9.62 67.63 -14.96
CA CYS A 146 9.82 66.19 -14.74
C CYS A 146 8.47 65.47 -14.71
N PHE A 147 8.31 64.43 -15.51
CA PHE A 147 7.15 63.55 -15.48
C PHE A 147 7.41 62.41 -14.52
N VAL A 148 6.45 62.14 -13.63
CA VAL A 148 6.50 61.01 -12.71
C VAL A 148 5.25 60.17 -12.91
N PHE A 149 5.43 59.00 -13.51
CA PHE A 149 4.37 58.03 -13.71
C PHE A 149 4.27 57.15 -12.48
N LEU A 150 3.16 57.22 -11.75
CA LEU A 150 2.82 56.29 -10.69
C LEU A 150 2.07 55.13 -11.32
N ILE A 151 2.73 53.98 -11.43
CA ILE A 151 2.20 52.86 -12.21
C ILE A 151 2.42 51.53 -11.48
N ARG A 152 1.48 50.61 -11.69
CA ARG A 152 1.57 49.24 -11.17
C ARG A 152 2.48 48.37 -12.03
N GLU A 153 2.92 47.24 -11.47
CA GLU A 153 3.79 46.26 -12.15
C GLU A 153 3.24 45.80 -13.51
N PHE A 154 1.94 45.50 -13.59
CA PHE A 154 1.29 45.14 -14.85
C PHE A 154 1.43 46.25 -15.91
N THR A 155 1.14 47.51 -15.54
CA THR A 155 1.23 48.68 -16.42
C THR A 155 2.67 48.92 -16.86
N PHE A 156 3.61 48.79 -15.93
CA PHE A 156 5.04 48.90 -16.17
C PHE A 156 5.52 47.92 -17.24
N ARG A 157 5.09 46.66 -17.18
CA ARG A 157 5.40 45.65 -18.23
C ARG A 157 4.86 46.04 -19.60
N TYR A 158 3.70 46.70 -19.68
CA TYR A 158 3.19 47.23 -20.94
C TYR A 158 4.03 48.38 -21.48
N PHE A 159 4.52 49.28 -20.62
CA PHE A 159 5.45 50.33 -21.03
C PHE A 159 6.75 49.75 -21.60
N ILE A 160 7.37 48.79 -20.91
CA ILE A 160 8.59 48.12 -21.38
C ILE A 160 8.37 47.45 -22.74
N ARG A 161 7.29 46.68 -22.88
CA ARG A 161 7.10 45.81 -24.04
C ARG A 161 6.45 46.49 -25.23
N ARG A 162 5.61 47.50 -25.00
CA ARG A 162 4.74 48.10 -26.01
C ARG A 162 4.93 49.60 -26.17
N ALA A 163 5.63 50.26 -25.24
CA ALA A 163 6.08 51.64 -25.35
C ALA A 163 7.62 51.83 -25.21
N PRO A 164 8.47 50.99 -25.82
CA PRO A 164 9.92 51.00 -25.56
C PRO A 164 10.63 52.27 -26.05
N ASP A 165 10.08 52.98 -27.04
CA ASP A 165 10.68 54.23 -27.49
C ASP A 165 10.44 55.34 -26.46
N PHE A 166 9.27 55.38 -25.83
CA PHE A 166 8.93 56.32 -24.75
C PHE A 166 9.64 55.94 -23.44
N PHE A 167 9.59 54.66 -23.08
CA PHE A 167 10.25 54.04 -21.93
C PHE A 167 11.65 53.53 -22.32
N ASP A 168 12.59 54.45 -22.57
CA ASP A 168 13.97 54.12 -22.95
C ASP A 168 14.94 54.19 -21.75
N TRP A 169 16.20 53.83 -21.99
CA TRP A 169 17.29 53.83 -20.99
C TRP A 169 17.54 55.18 -20.29
N ARG A 170 16.94 56.28 -20.77
CA ARG A 170 17.03 57.60 -20.14
C ARG A 170 15.92 57.86 -19.13
N SER A 171 14.98 56.93 -19.00
CA SER A 171 13.91 56.97 -18.01
C SER A 171 14.45 56.43 -16.69
N GLY A 172 14.20 57.14 -15.59
CA GLY A 172 14.49 56.61 -14.27
C GLY A 172 13.38 55.68 -13.81
N VAL A 173 13.73 54.55 -13.21
CA VAL A 173 12.78 53.64 -12.57
C VAL A 173 13.06 53.63 -11.09
N ILE A 174 12.03 53.81 -10.29
CA ILE A 174 12.12 53.72 -8.83
C ILE A 174 11.10 52.72 -8.37
N ASP A 175 11.60 51.65 -7.76
CA ASP A 175 10.77 50.61 -7.20
C ASP A 175 10.55 50.90 -5.72
N MET A 176 9.29 51.10 -5.34
CA MET A 176 8.94 51.26 -3.94
C MET A 176 8.71 49.87 -3.36
N PRO A 177 9.60 49.36 -2.49
CA PRO A 177 9.39 48.08 -1.85
C PRO A 177 8.14 48.15 -0.98
N GLU A 178 7.31 47.10 -1.02
CA GLU A 178 6.12 47.02 -0.18
C GLU A 178 6.55 46.94 1.30
N PRO A 179 5.97 47.75 2.21
CA PRO A 179 6.30 47.66 3.62
C PRO A 179 5.91 46.28 4.17
N VAL A 180 6.87 45.60 4.79
CA VAL A 180 6.69 44.31 5.48
C VAL A 180 5.93 44.53 6.79
N LEU A 181 4.64 44.80 6.66
CA LEU A 181 3.60 44.21 7.52
C LEU A 181 3.12 42.96 6.78
N PHE A 182 2.54 41.96 7.45
CA PHE A 182 1.86 40.84 6.78
C PHE A 182 0.65 41.40 6.00
N ASP A 183 0.94 41.98 4.84
CA ASP A 183 0.00 42.48 3.86
C ASP A 183 0.15 41.53 2.68
N TYR A 184 -0.69 40.50 2.64
CA TYR A 184 -0.78 39.70 1.44
C TYR A 184 -1.22 40.68 0.31
N GLY A 185 -0.37 40.98 -0.69
CA GLY A 185 -0.52 42.18 -1.54
C GLY A 185 -1.75 42.22 -2.47
N GLU A 186 -1.71 43.00 -3.57
CA GLU A 186 -2.89 43.20 -4.46
C GLU A 186 -3.56 41.89 -4.93
N GLU A 187 -2.87 40.74 -4.92
CA GLU A 187 -3.46 39.41 -5.19
C GLU A 187 -4.36 38.87 -4.06
N TYR A 188 -3.99 39.02 -2.79
CA TYR A 188 -4.86 38.61 -1.67
C TYR A 188 -5.98 39.61 -1.43
N GLU A 189 -5.73 40.90 -1.56
CA GLU A 189 -6.81 41.89 -1.54
C GLU A 189 -7.79 41.63 -2.70
N SER A 190 -7.31 41.22 -3.87
CA SER A 190 -8.15 40.77 -4.99
C SER A 190 -8.93 39.49 -4.67
N LEU A 191 -8.31 38.52 -3.96
CA LEU A 191 -8.99 37.32 -3.45
C LEU A 191 -10.12 37.70 -2.47
N VAL A 192 -9.81 38.50 -1.44
CA VAL A 192 -10.78 38.96 -0.43
C VAL A 192 -11.92 39.74 -1.09
N GLN A 193 -11.59 40.65 -2.00
CA GLN A 193 -12.58 41.43 -2.74
C GLN A 193 -13.48 40.54 -3.61
N SER A 194 -12.92 39.52 -4.26
CA SER A 194 -13.69 38.56 -5.05
C SER A 194 -14.61 37.72 -4.15
N LEU A 195 -14.12 37.26 -3.00
CA LEU A 195 -14.92 36.55 -2.01
C LEU A 195 -16.05 37.42 -1.41
N ARG A 196 -15.83 38.73 -1.24
CA ARG A 196 -16.88 39.68 -0.81
C ARG A 196 -18.07 39.72 -1.77
N HIS A 197 -17.80 39.75 -3.07
CA HIS A 197 -18.80 39.96 -4.12
C HIS A 197 -19.34 38.65 -4.72
N THR A 198 -18.80 37.51 -4.30
CA THR A 198 -19.24 36.21 -4.78
C THR A 198 -20.46 35.74 -3.99
N ASP A 199 -21.59 35.63 -4.69
CA ASP A 199 -22.82 35.00 -4.22
C ASP A 199 -23.16 33.78 -5.11
N GLY A 200 -23.38 32.62 -4.48
CA GLY A 200 -23.62 31.35 -5.17
C GLY A 200 -22.35 30.54 -5.44
N PHE A 201 -22.46 29.51 -6.31
CA PHE A 201 -21.36 28.61 -6.63
C PHE A 201 -20.29 29.28 -7.51
N SER A 202 -19.02 29.17 -7.11
CA SER A 202 -17.84 29.53 -7.92
C SER A 202 -16.63 28.74 -7.44
N VAL A 203 -15.55 28.72 -8.22
CA VAL A 203 -14.33 27.96 -7.88
C VAL A 203 -13.11 28.84 -8.08
N LEU A 204 -12.36 29.10 -7.01
CA LEU A 204 -11.12 29.87 -7.04
C LEU A 204 -9.92 28.98 -6.77
N PHE A 205 -8.79 29.31 -7.35
CA PHE A 205 -7.51 28.65 -7.12
C PHE A 205 -6.53 29.67 -6.56
N VAL A 206 -5.82 29.32 -5.51
CA VAL A 206 -4.79 30.16 -4.90
C VAL A 206 -3.51 29.36 -4.91
N ARG A 207 -2.49 29.87 -5.59
CA ARG A 207 -1.13 29.36 -5.46
C ARG A 207 -0.57 29.84 -4.13
N CYS A 208 -0.18 28.92 -3.26
CA CYS A 208 0.48 29.22 -1.99
C CYS A 208 1.21 27.99 -1.44
N SER A 209 2.18 28.22 -0.56
CA SER A 209 2.83 27.11 0.16
C SER A 209 1.89 26.46 1.20
N PRO A 210 2.13 25.21 1.62
CA PRO A 210 1.32 24.56 2.67
C PRO A 210 1.24 25.40 3.96
N VAL A 211 2.33 26.06 4.36
CA VAL A 211 2.37 26.93 5.55
C VAL A 211 1.48 28.16 5.37
N GLN A 212 1.58 28.82 4.21
CA GLN A 212 0.75 29.98 3.90
C GLN A 212 -0.73 29.64 3.80
N SER A 213 -1.07 28.43 3.34
CA SER A 213 -2.46 28.00 3.20
C SER A 213 -3.25 28.13 4.51
N VAL A 214 -2.63 27.85 5.66
CA VAL A 214 -3.25 28.00 7.00
C VAL A 214 -3.47 29.47 7.33
N GLN A 215 -2.47 30.29 7.02
CA GLN A 215 -2.51 31.70 7.35
C GLN A 215 -3.57 32.41 6.50
N ILE A 216 -3.62 32.16 5.19
CA ILE A 216 -4.63 32.71 4.27
C ILE A 216 -6.06 32.44 4.78
N VAL A 217 -6.36 31.21 5.20
CA VAL A 217 -7.68 30.88 5.77
C VAL A 217 -7.99 31.74 6.99
N ASN A 218 -7.05 31.85 7.93
CA ASN A 218 -7.24 32.62 9.17
C ASN A 218 -7.46 34.11 8.91
N HIS A 219 -6.73 34.70 7.96
CA HIS A 219 -6.90 36.12 7.64
C HIS A 219 -8.20 36.37 6.87
N VAL A 220 -8.56 35.53 5.91
CA VAL A 220 -9.84 35.67 5.20
C VAL A 220 -11.02 35.56 6.17
N CYS A 221 -10.95 34.67 7.17
CA CYS A 221 -11.92 34.59 8.26
C CYS A 221 -12.04 35.89 9.06
N ALA A 222 -10.93 36.58 9.31
CA ALA A 222 -10.92 37.86 10.02
C ALA A 222 -11.46 39.02 9.16
N ASP A 223 -11.14 39.02 7.86
CA ASP A 223 -11.46 40.10 6.94
C ASP A 223 -12.89 40.04 6.38
N LEU A 224 -13.54 38.87 6.49
CA LEU A 224 -14.92 38.59 6.03
C LEU A 224 -15.83 38.04 7.14
N PRO A 225 -16.02 38.75 8.26
CA PRO A 225 -16.81 38.24 9.40
C PRO A 225 -18.30 38.04 9.08
N SER A 226 -18.78 38.56 7.94
CA SER A 226 -20.16 38.42 7.47
C SER A 226 -20.42 37.17 6.63
N LYS A 227 -19.38 36.43 6.22
CA LYS A 227 -19.48 35.21 5.41
C LYS A 227 -19.16 34.00 6.31
N THR A 228 -19.96 32.93 6.21
CA THR A 228 -19.64 31.65 6.85
C THR A 228 -18.53 30.95 6.08
N ILE A 229 -17.34 30.85 6.65
CA ILE A 229 -16.15 30.25 6.02
C ILE A 229 -15.83 28.92 6.72
N GLU A 230 -15.66 27.87 5.93
CA GLU A 230 -15.23 26.55 6.39
C GLU A 230 -13.93 26.13 5.70
N SER A 231 -13.15 25.26 6.34
CA SER A 231 -11.91 24.70 5.78
C SER A 231 -11.92 23.19 5.85
N LEU A 232 -11.77 22.54 4.69
CA LEU A 232 -11.56 21.10 4.56
C LEU A 232 -10.07 20.82 4.33
N GLU A 233 -9.43 20.20 5.32
CA GLU A 233 -8.06 19.72 5.23
C GLU A 233 -8.04 18.22 4.93
N LEU A 234 -7.54 17.87 3.74
CA LEU A 234 -7.32 16.49 3.35
C LEU A 234 -5.96 16.05 3.92
N LYS A 235 -5.96 15.02 4.76
CA LYS A 235 -4.73 14.49 5.37
C LYS A 235 -4.19 13.25 4.65
N GLU A 236 -4.94 12.75 3.68
CA GLU A 236 -4.64 11.53 2.94
C GLU A 236 -5.13 11.64 1.49
N SER A 237 -4.69 10.71 0.65
CA SER A 237 -5.15 10.61 -0.73
C SER A 237 -6.63 10.23 -0.77
N ILE A 238 -7.42 10.98 -1.52
CA ILE A 238 -8.84 10.72 -1.73
C ILE A 238 -9.12 10.44 -3.20
N ASP A 239 -10.13 9.62 -3.49
CA ASP A 239 -10.56 9.37 -4.87
C ASP A 239 -11.72 10.29 -5.29
N ASN A 240 -12.61 10.70 -4.38
CA ASN A 240 -13.79 11.52 -4.71
C ASN A 240 -13.98 12.69 -3.74
N LEU A 241 -13.69 13.92 -4.18
CA LEU A 241 -13.89 15.13 -3.37
C LEU A 241 -15.37 15.48 -3.20
N TYR A 242 -16.23 15.14 -4.15
CA TYR A 242 -17.66 15.50 -4.12
C TYR A 242 -18.37 14.88 -2.92
N ASP A 243 -18.16 13.59 -2.67
CA ASP A 243 -18.82 12.88 -1.56
C ASP A 243 -18.39 13.47 -0.22
N LEU A 244 -17.10 13.80 -0.09
CA LEU A 244 -16.57 14.40 1.14
C LEU A 244 -17.20 15.78 1.40
N VAL A 245 -17.29 16.63 0.37
CA VAL A 245 -17.96 17.94 0.48
C VAL A 245 -19.46 17.77 0.77
N ALA A 246 -20.12 16.78 0.17
CA ALA A 246 -21.54 16.49 0.39
C ALA A 246 -21.86 16.04 1.82
N THR A 247 -20.88 15.47 2.53
CA THR A 247 -21.01 15.05 3.94
C THR A 247 -20.77 16.18 4.96
N LEU A 248 -20.37 17.37 4.52
CA LEU A 248 -20.07 18.48 5.44
C LEU A 248 -21.33 18.91 6.20
N PRO A 249 -21.26 19.03 7.55
CA PRO A 249 -22.38 19.49 8.34
C PRO A 249 -22.74 20.92 7.96
N ASN A 250 -24.04 21.22 7.87
CA ASN A 250 -24.55 22.55 7.52
C ASN A 250 -24.06 23.09 6.16
N CYS A 251 -23.81 22.21 5.18
CA CYS A 251 -23.33 22.57 3.84
C CYS A 251 -24.12 23.70 3.15
N ASN A 252 -25.41 23.85 3.45
CA ASN A 252 -26.28 24.91 2.93
C ASN A 252 -26.07 26.29 3.57
N GLN A 253 -25.32 26.38 4.68
CA GLN A 253 -25.05 27.62 5.43
C GLN A 253 -23.64 28.18 5.14
N ILE A 254 -22.79 27.40 4.46
CA ILE A 254 -21.44 27.79 4.06
C ILE A 254 -21.54 28.85 2.97
N ASN A 255 -20.64 29.85 3.00
CA ASN A 255 -20.47 30.82 1.92
C ASN A 255 -19.14 30.62 1.17
N VAL A 256 -18.08 30.21 1.87
CA VAL A 256 -16.77 29.89 1.28
C VAL A 256 -16.23 28.60 1.91
N LEU A 257 -15.78 27.67 1.09
CA LEU A 257 -15.11 26.43 1.51
C LEU A 257 -13.68 26.43 0.99
N PHE A 258 -12.70 26.52 1.90
CA PHE A 258 -11.30 26.31 1.56
C PHE A 258 -10.97 24.82 1.53
N ILE A 259 -10.23 24.38 0.51
CA ILE A 259 -9.79 22.99 0.37
C ILE A 259 -8.27 22.96 0.28
N ARG A 260 -7.64 22.17 1.16
CA ARG A 260 -6.19 21.98 1.30
C ARG A 260 -5.84 20.50 1.31
N GLY A 261 -4.63 20.13 0.88
CA GLY A 261 -4.14 18.74 0.95
C GLY A 261 -4.55 17.87 -0.24
N ILE A 262 -5.16 18.44 -1.29
CA ILE A 262 -5.50 17.67 -2.49
C ILE A 262 -4.23 17.25 -3.27
N GLU A 263 -3.14 17.97 -3.07
CA GLU A 263 -1.80 17.66 -3.54
C GLU A 263 -1.30 16.27 -3.08
N TYR A 264 -1.76 15.75 -1.93
CA TYR A 264 -1.45 14.39 -1.49
C TYR A 264 -1.99 13.34 -2.46
N SER A 265 -3.20 13.56 -2.98
CA SER A 265 -3.84 12.68 -3.96
C SER A 265 -3.17 12.75 -5.33
N ILE A 266 -2.63 13.92 -5.68
CA ILE A 266 -1.88 14.14 -6.93
C ILE A 266 -0.50 13.48 -6.84
N PHE A 267 0.19 13.65 -5.72
CA PHE A 267 1.50 13.04 -5.48
C PHE A 267 1.42 11.51 -5.44
N ALA A 268 0.46 10.95 -4.70
CA ALA A 268 0.25 9.50 -4.64
C ALA A 268 -0.07 8.87 -6.01
N TYR A 269 -0.60 9.66 -6.95
CA TYR A 269 -0.80 9.24 -8.33
C TYR A 269 0.50 9.28 -9.15
N GLU A 270 1.29 10.35 -9.04
CA GLU A 270 2.60 10.45 -9.73
C GLU A 270 3.56 9.35 -9.31
N ASP A 271 3.58 9.03 -8.02
CA ASP A 271 4.38 7.94 -7.46
C ASP A 271 4.01 6.58 -8.08
N ARG A 272 2.70 6.31 -8.24
CA ARG A 272 2.21 5.10 -8.93
C ARG A 272 2.49 5.08 -10.45
N GLU A 273 2.39 6.21 -11.15
CA GLU A 273 2.73 6.29 -12.58
C GLU A 273 4.24 6.08 -12.83
N MET A 274 5.10 6.49 -11.89
CA MET A 274 6.53 6.21 -11.97
C MET A 274 6.84 4.73 -11.75
N ASN A 275 6.13 4.03 -10.86
CA ASN A 275 6.43 2.65 -10.47
C ASN A 275 5.85 1.56 -11.41
N ASP A 276 4.94 1.91 -12.32
CA ASP A 276 4.34 0.97 -13.26
C ASP A 276 4.88 1.13 -14.70
N ILE A 277 5.81 0.25 -15.09
CA ILE A 277 6.41 0.20 -16.43
C ILE A 277 5.35 0.04 -17.54
N SER A 278 4.19 -0.58 -17.22
CA SER A 278 3.09 -0.76 -18.17
C SER A 278 2.39 0.56 -18.54
N LEU A 279 2.38 1.53 -17.62
CA LEU A 279 1.81 2.86 -17.82
C LEU A 279 2.78 3.79 -18.56
N ARG A 280 4.10 3.66 -18.35
CA ARG A 280 5.14 4.43 -19.07
C ARG A 280 5.07 4.21 -20.59
N SER A 281 4.82 2.97 -21.03
CA SER A 281 4.82 2.59 -22.46
C SER A 281 3.62 3.07 -23.29
N LYS A 282 2.54 3.52 -22.64
CA LYS A 282 1.30 3.98 -23.31
C LYS A 282 1.17 5.50 -23.40
N SER A 283 2.17 6.25 -22.94
CA SER A 283 2.08 7.72 -22.81
C SER A 283 2.52 8.52 -24.04
N SER A 284 3.08 7.90 -25.09
CA SER A 284 3.64 8.62 -26.25
C SER A 284 2.82 8.60 -27.53
N ILE A 285 1.64 7.99 -27.56
CA ILE A 285 0.78 7.94 -28.75
C ILE A 285 -0.67 8.12 -28.29
N TYR A 286 -1.43 9.00 -28.95
CA TYR A 286 -2.81 9.44 -28.70
C TYR A 286 -2.98 10.77 -27.95
N GLY A 287 -3.13 11.84 -28.73
CA GLY A 287 -3.70 13.11 -28.30
C GLY A 287 -5.22 13.06 -28.28
N GLY A 288 -5.81 13.74 -27.30
CA GLY A 288 -7.23 14.06 -27.23
C GLY A 288 -8.06 13.09 -26.37
N ILE A 289 -8.54 13.59 -25.23
CA ILE A 289 -9.55 13.01 -24.32
C ILE A 289 -8.99 12.03 -23.25
N GLY A 290 -8.62 12.60 -22.09
CA GLY A 290 -8.90 12.06 -20.75
C GLY A 290 -8.44 10.65 -20.38
N LYS A 291 -7.14 10.31 -20.50
CA LYS A 291 -6.51 9.24 -19.70
C LYS A 291 -5.16 9.72 -19.17
N GLY A 292 -4.85 9.41 -17.90
CA GLY A 292 -3.61 9.82 -17.22
C GLY A 292 -3.77 10.96 -16.20
N ALA A 293 -4.92 11.09 -15.55
CA ALA A 293 -5.13 12.08 -14.47
C ALA A 293 -5.35 11.35 -13.13
N PRO A 294 -4.86 11.91 -12.00
CA PRO A 294 -5.21 11.43 -10.67
C PRO A 294 -6.71 11.18 -10.53
N ARG A 295 -7.12 10.09 -9.89
CA ARG A 295 -8.54 9.72 -9.73
C ARG A 295 -9.36 10.86 -9.15
N VAL A 296 -8.81 11.59 -8.18
CA VAL A 296 -9.42 12.79 -7.61
C VAL A 296 -9.73 13.85 -8.68
N LEU A 297 -8.84 14.10 -9.64
CA LEU A 297 -9.03 15.08 -10.71
C LEU A 297 -10.00 14.56 -11.78
N GLY A 298 -9.97 13.26 -12.06
CA GLY A 298 -10.93 12.60 -12.94
C GLY A 298 -12.36 12.71 -12.41
N ASN A 299 -12.56 12.36 -11.15
CA ASN A 299 -13.86 12.46 -10.47
C ASN A 299 -14.29 13.91 -10.30
N LEU A 300 -13.38 14.85 -10.03
CA LEU A 300 -13.69 16.27 -10.03
C LEU A 300 -14.26 16.72 -11.38
N ASN A 301 -13.61 16.39 -12.48
CA ASN A 301 -14.12 16.73 -13.82
C ASN A 301 -15.51 16.14 -14.08
N LEU A 302 -15.76 14.89 -13.68
CA LEU A 302 -17.06 14.22 -13.86
C LEU A 302 -18.16 14.85 -13.00
N SER A 303 -17.83 15.27 -11.78
CA SER A 303 -18.77 15.83 -10.80
C SER A 303 -18.93 17.36 -10.90
N ARG A 304 -18.28 18.03 -11.86
CA ARG A 304 -18.30 19.50 -12.01
C ARG A 304 -19.72 20.09 -12.02
N GLU A 305 -20.61 19.51 -12.82
CA GLU A 305 -21.99 20.00 -12.94
C GLU A 305 -22.77 19.76 -11.63
N LEU A 306 -22.51 18.64 -10.95
CA LEU A 306 -23.11 18.33 -9.64
C LEU A 306 -22.67 19.34 -8.57
N PHE A 307 -21.39 19.73 -8.56
CA PHE A 307 -20.91 20.77 -7.65
C PHE A 307 -21.67 22.09 -7.84
N ARG A 308 -21.84 22.52 -9.09
CA ARG A 308 -22.59 23.75 -9.43
C ARG A 308 -24.06 23.66 -9.01
N ASP A 309 -24.68 22.53 -9.29
CA ASP A 309 -26.12 22.38 -9.14
C ASP A 309 -26.49 22.22 -7.67
N ASN A 310 -25.70 21.46 -6.90
CA ASN A 310 -26.02 21.08 -5.52
C ASN A 310 -25.43 22.01 -4.46
N PHE A 311 -24.33 22.72 -4.75
CA PHE A 311 -23.75 23.68 -3.81
C PHE A 311 -24.00 25.13 -4.23
N LYS A 312 -23.98 26.03 -3.25
CA LYS A 312 -24.26 27.47 -3.43
C LYS A 312 -23.20 28.35 -2.78
N PHE A 313 -22.03 27.79 -2.48
CA PHE A 313 -20.88 28.48 -1.91
C PHE A 313 -19.68 28.49 -2.87
N CYS A 314 -18.74 29.39 -2.61
CA CYS A 314 -17.46 29.47 -3.31
C CYS A 314 -16.51 28.37 -2.79
N ILE A 315 -15.89 27.59 -3.67
CA ILE A 315 -14.81 26.67 -3.32
C ILE A 315 -13.48 27.36 -3.61
N VAL A 316 -12.54 27.31 -2.68
CA VAL A 316 -11.19 27.88 -2.86
C VAL A 316 -10.16 26.78 -2.67
N PHE A 317 -9.50 26.37 -3.74
CA PHE A 317 -8.38 25.42 -3.69
C PHE A 317 -7.10 26.17 -3.37
N LEU A 318 -6.47 25.82 -2.25
CA LEU A 318 -5.15 26.33 -1.87
C LEU A 318 -4.12 25.27 -2.28
N LEU A 319 -3.28 25.59 -3.27
CA LEU A 319 -2.45 24.60 -3.96
C LEU A 319 -0.99 25.05 -4.04
N PRO A 320 -0.02 24.14 -3.78
CA PRO A 320 1.36 24.38 -4.19
C PRO A 320 1.48 24.39 -5.72
N GLU A 321 2.55 25.02 -6.24
CA GLU A 321 2.74 25.27 -7.68
C GLU A 321 2.63 23.98 -8.53
N PHE A 322 3.22 22.87 -8.09
CA PHE A 322 3.14 21.62 -8.85
C PHE A 322 1.70 21.09 -8.95
N ALA A 323 0.93 21.16 -7.86
CA ALA A 323 -0.45 20.70 -7.84
C ALA A 323 -1.33 21.59 -8.72
N LEU A 324 -1.13 22.91 -8.68
CA LEU A 324 -1.81 23.85 -9.55
C LEU A 324 -1.53 23.57 -11.04
N ARG A 325 -0.28 23.30 -11.41
CA ARG A 325 0.07 22.88 -12.78
C ARG A 325 -0.67 21.61 -13.21
N TYR A 326 -0.82 20.64 -12.32
CA TYR A 326 -1.59 19.43 -12.59
C TYR A 326 -3.08 19.73 -12.79
N PHE A 327 -3.67 20.58 -11.95
CA PHE A 327 -5.04 21.05 -12.13
C PHE A 327 -5.23 21.70 -13.50
N ILE A 328 -4.37 22.65 -13.86
CA ILE A 328 -4.43 23.36 -15.16
C ILE A 328 -4.33 22.37 -16.33
N ARG A 329 -3.40 21.42 -16.26
CA ARG A 329 -3.12 20.50 -17.37
C ARG A 329 -4.13 19.36 -17.50
N ARG A 330 -4.65 18.84 -16.38
CA ARG A 330 -5.42 17.58 -16.32
C ARG A 330 -6.89 17.79 -15.93
N ALA A 331 -7.25 18.93 -15.37
CA ALA A 331 -8.62 19.36 -15.10
C ALA A 331 -8.95 20.75 -15.70
N PRO A 332 -8.63 21.02 -17.00
CA PRO A 332 -8.85 22.33 -17.61
C PRO A 332 -10.34 22.73 -17.66
N ALA A 333 -11.25 21.76 -17.62
CA ALA A 333 -12.69 22.01 -17.62
C ALA A 333 -13.20 22.70 -16.34
N PHE A 334 -12.41 22.66 -15.26
CA PHE A 334 -12.68 23.39 -14.01
C PHE A 334 -12.30 24.88 -14.07
N PHE A 335 -11.56 25.28 -15.12
CA PHE A 335 -11.20 26.67 -15.38
C PHE A 335 -12.22 27.28 -16.37
N ASP A 336 -13.43 27.59 -15.89
CA ASP A 336 -14.51 28.21 -16.68
C ASP A 336 -14.79 29.67 -16.25
N TRP A 337 -15.91 30.23 -16.74
CA TRP A 337 -16.38 31.60 -16.46
C TRP A 337 -16.68 31.94 -14.99
N ARG A 338 -16.51 30.98 -14.06
CA ARG A 338 -16.59 31.19 -12.61
C ARG A 338 -15.30 30.83 -11.88
N SER A 339 -14.14 30.93 -12.57
CA SER A 339 -12.83 30.62 -12.00
C SER A 339 -11.78 31.72 -12.16
N ASN A 340 -11.03 31.96 -11.08
CA ASN A 340 -9.84 32.82 -11.06
C ASN A 340 -8.69 32.09 -10.37
N ILE A 341 -7.47 32.40 -10.80
CA ILE A 341 -6.23 31.96 -10.15
C ILE A 341 -5.60 33.18 -9.49
N TYR A 342 -5.33 33.10 -8.20
CA TYR A 342 -4.61 34.11 -7.43
C TYR A 342 -3.22 33.58 -7.12
N ASP A 343 -2.21 34.40 -7.37
CA ASP A 343 -0.83 34.04 -7.11
C ASP A 343 -0.34 34.76 -5.86
N ILE A 344 -0.53 34.13 -4.70
CA ILE A 344 -0.01 34.64 -3.44
C ILE A 344 1.40 34.08 -3.29
N SER A 345 2.36 34.76 -3.94
CA SER A 345 3.76 34.34 -3.95
C SER A 345 4.32 34.24 -2.53
N THR A 346 4.87 33.07 -2.18
CA THR A 346 5.56 32.86 -0.90
C THR A 346 6.82 33.73 -0.82
N GLU A 347 7.00 34.40 0.32
CA GLU A 347 8.25 35.12 0.59
C GLU A 347 9.40 34.11 0.56
N LYS A 348 10.39 34.35 -0.30
CA LYS A 348 11.51 33.40 -0.49
C LYS A 348 12.25 33.09 0.81
N SER A 349 12.39 34.09 1.67
CA SER A 349 12.99 33.97 3.01
C SER A 349 12.28 32.94 3.88
N LEU A 350 10.95 32.89 3.84
CA LEU A 350 10.12 31.93 4.59
C LEU A 350 10.18 30.53 3.96
N VAL A 351 10.11 30.43 2.63
CA VAL A 351 10.29 29.15 1.90
C VAL A 351 11.62 28.53 2.28
N ASP A 352 12.68 29.34 2.26
CA ASP A 352 14.02 28.86 2.52
C ASP A 352 14.20 28.51 4.02
N GLN A 353 13.55 29.21 4.96
CA GLN A 353 13.54 28.85 6.40
C GLN A 353 12.85 27.50 6.67
N GLU A 354 11.67 27.29 6.09
CA GLU A 354 10.92 26.05 6.26
C GLU A 354 11.60 24.87 5.53
N ALA A 355 12.19 25.13 4.35
CA ALA A 355 13.03 24.15 3.65
C ALA A 355 14.23 23.72 4.50
N PHE A 356 14.85 24.66 5.22
CA PHE A 356 15.95 24.36 6.14
C PHE A 356 15.50 23.45 7.29
N HIS A 357 14.39 23.76 7.94
CA HIS A 357 13.82 22.88 8.97
C HIS A 357 13.52 21.48 8.41
N LEU A 358 12.90 21.42 7.23
CA LEU A 358 12.57 20.15 6.61
C LEU A 358 13.80 19.31 6.25
N ALA A 359 14.88 19.97 5.82
CA ALA A 359 16.17 19.36 5.51
C ALA A 359 16.97 18.96 6.76
N SER A 360 16.77 19.62 7.90
CA SER A 360 17.46 19.33 9.16
C SER A 360 16.78 18.29 10.05
N ASP A 361 15.52 17.98 9.77
CA ASP A 361 14.64 17.21 10.66
C ASP A 361 14.60 15.70 10.36
N GLY A 362 15.35 15.21 9.37
CA GLY A 362 15.22 13.83 8.89
C GLY A 362 16.44 12.95 9.13
N SER A 363 16.27 11.84 9.85
CA SER A 363 17.20 10.71 9.82
C SER A 363 16.56 9.49 9.16
N PHE A 364 17.38 8.64 8.54
CA PHE A 364 16.92 7.40 7.91
C PHE A 364 16.12 6.51 8.89
N ASP A 365 16.58 6.39 10.15
CA ASP A 365 15.94 5.57 11.18
C ASP A 365 14.57 6.12 11.61
N GLU A 366 14.41 7.44 11.68
CA GLU A 366 13.11 8.06 11.94
C GLU A 366 12.12 7.78 10.81
N TYR A 367 12.58 7.82 9.55
CA TYR A 367 11.73 7.52 8.41
C TYR A 367 11.31 6.05 8.32
N GLN A 368 12.13 5.12 8.81
CA GLN A 368 11.75 3.70 8.91
C GLN A 368 10.59 3.49 9.88
N GLN A 369 10.51 4.28 10.96
CA GLN A 369 9.47 4.17 11.99
C GLN A 369 8.16 4.90 11.61
N GLN A 370 8.18 5.73 10.56
CA GLN A 370 7.00 6.46 10.09
C GLN A 370 6.02 5.57 9.31
N THR A 371 4.73 5.93 9.35
CA THR A 371 3.72 5.30 8.50
C THR A 371 3.90 5.73 7.04
N LYS A 372 3.32 4.96 6.12
CA LYS A 372 3.36 5.28 4.68
C LYS A 372 2.78 6.67 4.38
N GLU A 373 1.71 7.03 5.08
CA GLU A 373 1.00 8.31 4.92
C GLU A 373 1.87 9.48 5.39
N GLN A 374 2.60 9.31 6.51
CA GLN A 374 3.54 10.31 7.03
C GLN A 374 4.69 10.56 6.04
N ARG A 375 5.25 9.49 5.46
CA ARG A 375 6.28 9.60 4.41
C ARG A 375 5.77 10.30 3.17
N ILE A 376 4.56 9.97 2.69
CA ILE A 376 3.94 10.63 1.53
C ILE A 376 3.72 12.13 1.81
N ALA A 377 3.21 12.48 2.99
CA ALA A 377 3.00 13.88 3.36
C ALA A 377 4.31 14.67 3.36
N LYS A 378 5.38 14.10 3.91
CA LYS A 378 6.73 14.69 3.91
C LYS A 378 7.28 14.85 2.49
N LEU A 379 7.15 13.83 1.63
CA LEU A 379 7.58 13.90 0.23
C LEU A 379 6.84 14.99 -0.56
N CYS A 380 5.55 15.21 -0.29
CA CYS A 380 4.77 16.28 -0.92
C CYS A 380 5.30 17.67 -0.52
N GLN A 381 5.61 17.85 0.76
CA GLN A 381 6.21 19.09 1.25
C GLN A 381 7.58 19.34 0.62
N ILE A 382 8.46 18.32 0.62
CA ILE A 382 9.78 18.40 -0.02
C ILE A 382 9.65 18.83 -1.48
N LYS A 383 8.72 18.21 -2.24
CA LYS A 383 8.49 18.57 -3.64
C LYS A 383 8.04 20.02 -3.81
N SER A 384 7.15 20.50 -2.95
CA SER A 384 6.72 21.92 -2.95
C SER A 384 7.90 22.86 -2.75
N TYR A 385 8.78 22.56 -1.79
CA TYR A 385 9.93 23.40 -1.50
C TYR A 385 11.02 23.33 -2.57
N ILE A 386 11.22 22.18 -3.22
CA ILE A 386 12.16 22.07 -4.37
C ILE A 386 11.74 22.98 -5.52
N ASP A 387 10.44 23.08 -5.80
CA ASP A 387 9.93 23.92 -6.91
C ASP A 387 9.95 25.42 -6.58
N GLU A 388 9.87 25.79 -5.29
CA GLU A 388 9.76 27.18 -4.82
C GLU A 388 11.06 27.75 -4.25
N SER A 389 11.99 26.92 -3.76
CA SER A 389 13.25 27.38 -3.18
C SER A 389 14.14 27.97 -4.25
N SER A 390 14.82 29.05 -3.88
CA SER A 390 15.78 29.74 -4.76
C SER A 390 17.23 29.46 -4.39
N ASP A 391 17.47 28.75 -3.29
CA ASP A 391 18.80 28.37 -2.82
C ASP A 391 19.18 26.97 -3.34
N PRO A 392 20.12 26.87 -4.30
CA PRO A 392 20.53 25.57 -4.85
C PRO A 392 21.09 24.62 -3.80
N THR A 393 21.71 25.14 -2.74
CA THR A 393 22.29 24.31 -1.67
C THR A 393 21.18 23.59 -0.90
N ARG A 394 20.14 24.34 -0.50
CA ARG A 394 18.95 23.79 0.17
C ARG A 394 18.18 22.84 -0.73
N THR A 395 18.10 23.16 -2.02
CA THR A 395 17.46 22.26 -3.00
C THR A 395 18.21 20.92 -3.07
N SER A 396 19.54 20.93 -3.06
CA SER A 396 20.35 19.70 -3.02
C SER A 396 20.11 18.89 -1.73
N GLU A 397 20.07 19.54 -0.57
CA GLU A 397 19.76 18.90 0.72
C GLU A 397 18.36 18.27 0.74
N LEU A 398 17.35 18.97 0.22
CA LEU A 398 15.99 18.43 0.07
C LEU A 398 15.93 17.21 -0.87
N TRP A 399 16.76 17.16 -1.92
CA TRP A 399 16.87 15.98 -2.78
C TRP A 399 17.50 14.78 -2.05
N VAL A 400 18.45 15.02 -1.13
CA VAL A 400 19.01 13.97 -0.26
C VAL A 400 17.96 13.45 0.71
N GLU A 401 17.24 14.35 1.39
CA GLU A 401 16.12 13.96 2.26
C GLU A 401 15.06 13.14 1.53
N LYS A 402 14.71 13.56 0.31
CA LYS A 402 13.79 12.79 -0.54
C LYS A 402 14.33 11.37 -0.80
N GLY A 403 15.63 11.26 -1.09
CA GLY A 403 16.29 9.97 -1.31
C GLY A 403 16.29 9.08 -0.07
N LEU A 404 16.48 9.65 1.12
CA LEU A 404 16.43 8.92 2.40
C LEU A 404 15.04 8.34 2.66
N ILE A 405 13.98 9.10 2.40
CA ILE A 405 12.59 8.64 2.56
C ILE A 405 12.28 7.47 1.62
N HIS A 406 12.68 7.57 0.35
CA HIS A 406 12.52 6.46 -0.61
C HIS A 406 13.36 5.24 -0.20
N ALA A 407 14.59 5.45 0.27
CA ALA A 407 15.43 4.36 0.76
C ALA A 407 14.79 3.65 1.97
N ALA A 408 14.17 4.39 2.90
CA ALA A 408 13.44 3.82 4.04
C ALA A 408 12.17 3.06 3.63
N ALA A 409 11.58 3.40 2.48
CA ALA A 409 10.47 2.67 1.87
C ALA A 409 10.91 1.44 1.04
N ASN A 410 12.22 1.13 0.98
CA ASN A 410 12.83 0.14 0.09
C ASN A 410 12.67 0.44 -1.42
N GLU A 411 12.47 1.71 -1.78
CA GLU A 411 12.37 2.23 -3.15
C GLU A 411 13.76 2.72 -3.60
N HIS A 412 14.69 1.78 -3.80
CA HIS A 412 16.11 2.11 -3.98
C HIS A 412 16.44 2.78 -5.33
N GLU A 413 15.68 2.51 -6.41
CA GLU A 413 15.85 3.17 -7.71
C GLU A 413 15.49 4.67 -7.61
N GLU A 414 14.40 4.99 -6.92
CA GLU A 414 13.90 6.34 -6.68
C GLU A 414 14.83 7.12 -5.75
N ALA A 415 15.39 6.42 -4.75
CA ALA A 415 16.43 6.97 -3.88
C ALA A 415 17.66 7.37 -4.71
N ILE A 416 18.15 6.49 -5.59
CA ILE A 416 19.29 6.78 -6.48
C ILE A 416 18.99 7.98 -7.37
N ALA A 417 17.81 8.02 -8.00
CA ALA A 417 17.42 9.16 -8.85
C ALA A 417 17.39 10.48 -8.06
N SER A 418 16.97 10.46 -6.81
CA SER A 418 16.95 11.63 -5.94
C SER A 418 18.38 12.07 -5.55
N TYR A 419 19.26 11.13 -5.21
CA TYR A 419 20.68 11.43 -4.96
C TYR A 419 21.40 11.93 -6.21
N ASP A 420 21.11 11.39 -7.40
CA ASP A 420 21.66 11.88 -8.66
C ASP A 420 21.28 13.35 -8.89
N ARG A 421 20.03 13.75 -8.60
CA ARG A 421 19.60 15.16 -8.66
C ARG A 421 20.32 16.03 -7.62
N ALA A 422 20.50 15.53 -6.41
CA ALA A 422 21.26 16.25 -5.39
C ALA A 422 22.70 16.52 -5.87
N LEU A 423 23.33 15.52 -6.48
CA LEU A 423 24.71 15.54 -6.97
C LEU A 423 24.90 16.34 -8.27
N GLU A 424 23.87 16.45 -9.12
CA GLU A 424 23.86 17.39 -10.26
C GLU A 424 23.99 18.84 -9.78
N ILE A 425 23.37 19.18 -8.64
CA ILE A 425 23.39 20.52 -8.06
C ILE A 425 24.66 20.74 -7.23
N LYS A 426 25.02 19.75 -6.39
CA LYS A 426 26.17 19.79 -5.49
C LYS A 426 27.04 18.54 -5.67
N PRO A 427 27.98 18.54 -6.63
CA PRO A 427 28.81 17.38 -6.93
C PRO A 427 29.75 16.95 -5.79
N ASP A 428 30.08 17.87 -4.88
CA ASP A 428 30.93 17.66 -3.71
C ASP A 428 30.13 17.25 -2.44
N TYR A 429 28.90 16.77 -2.59
CA TYR A 429 28.10 16.30 -1.47
C TYR A 429 28.44 14.85 -1.09
N HIS A 430 29.44 14.68 -0.23
CA HIS A 430 29.94 13.36 0.19
C HIS A 430 28.87 12.42 0.80
N GLU A 431 27.93 12.93 1.61
CA GLU A 431 26.84 12.13 2.19
C GLU A 431 25.90 11.58 1.11
N ALA A 432 25.56 12.40 0.10
CA ALA A 432 24.74 11.97 -1.04
C ALA A 432 25.42 10.86 -1.85
N TRP A 433 26.74 10.97 -2.10
CA TRP A 433 27.52 9.91 -2.75
C TRP A 433 27.54 8.61 -1.94
N ASN A 434 27.67 8.69 -0.60
CA ASN A 434 27.60 7.51 0.27
C ASN A 434 26.21 6.87 0.27
N ASN A 435 25.14 7.66 0.44
CA ASN A 435 23.77 7.15 0.49
C ASN A 435 23.33 6.56 -0.87
N ARG A 436 23.80 7.14 -1.97
CA ARG A 436 23.67 6.56 -3.31
C ARG A 436 24.36 5.21 -3.41
N GLY A 437 25.57 5.08 -2.85
CA GLY A 437 26.28 3.82 -2.75
C GLY A 437 25.51 2.76 -1.97
N VAL A 438 24.89 3.14 -0.84
CA VAL A 438 24.07 2.24 -0.01
C VAL A 438 22.84 1.75 -0.78
N ALA A 439 22.14 2.64 -1.48
CA ALA A 439 21.00 2.26 -2.31
C ALA A 439 21.40 1.30 -3.46
N LEU A 440 22.54 1.55 -4.12
CA LEU A 440 23.08 0.66 -5.15
C LEU A 440 23.50 -0.70 -4.60
N PHE A 441 24.06 -0.74 -3.39
CA PHE A 441 24.40 -1.97 -2.68
C PHE A 441 23.15 -2.83 -2.44
N ASN A 442 22.05 -2.24 -1.98
CA ASN A 442 20.79 -2.96 -1.75
C ASN A 442 20.14 -3.49 -3.04
N LEU A 443 20.44 -2.88 -4.20
CA LEU A 443 20.04 -3.40 -5.52
C LEU A 443 21.02 -4.47 -6.08
N GLY A 444 22.08 -4.82 -5.36
CA GLY A 444 23.12 -5.74 -5.81
C GLY A 444 24.07 -5.17 -6.88
N ARG A 445 24.02 -3.86 -7.14
CA ARG A 445 24.88 -3.15 -8.12
C ARG A 445 26.20 -2.75 -7.47
N TYR A 446 26.98 -3.75 -7.04
CA TYR A 446 28.13 -3.57 -6.15
C TYR A 446 29.27 -2.72 -6.74
N GLU A 447 29.60 -2.86 -8.03
CA GLU A 447 30.65 -2.07 -8.67
C GLU A 447 30.28 -0.57 -8.75
N GLU A 448 29.01 -0.26 -9.00
CA GLU A 448 28.52 1.13 -9.03
C GLU A 448 28.43 1.72 -7.62
N ALA A 449 28.11 0.89 -6.63
CA ALA A 449 28.17 1.27 -5.22
C ALA A 449 29.60 1.65 -4.81
N ILE A 450 30.61 0.83 -5.16
CA ILE A 450 32.03 1.12 -4.92
C ILE A 450 32.44 2.44 -5.57
N ALA A 451 32.08 2.65 -6.83
CA ALA A 451 32.38 3.91 -7.51
C ALA A 451 31.77 5.13 -6.78
N SER A 452 30.57 4.98 -6.21
CA SER A 452 29.91 6.04 -5.44
C SER A 452 30.63 6.30 -4.10
N TYR A 453 31.05 5.26 -3.39
CA TYR A 453 31.86 5.41 -2.18
C TYR A 453 33.23 6.02 -2.47
N ASP A 454 33.90 5.62 -3.56
CA ASP A 454 35.17 6.21 -3.98
C ASP A 454 35.03 7.72 -4.21
N ARG A 455 33.93 8.18 -4.84
CA ARG A 455 33.64 9.61 -4.98
C ARG A 455 33.41 10.31 -3.64
N ALA A 456 32.65 9.70 -2.73
CA ALA A 456 32.45 10.24 -1.38
C ALA A 456 33.80 10.43 -0.66
N LEU A 457 34.72 9.47 -0.80
CA LEU A 457 36.02 9.45 -0.17
C LEU A 457 37.06 10.35 -0.85
N GLU A 458 36.96 10.59 -2.16
CA GLU A 458 37.72 11.63 -2.86
C GLU A 458 37.41 13.02 -2.31
N ILE A 459 36.14 13.27 -1.97
CA ILE A 459 35.67 14.55 -1.40
C ILE A 459 36.02 14.65 0.08
N LYS A 460 35.72 13.60 0.85
CA LYS A 460 35.94 13.55 2.30
C LYS A 460 36.68 12.26 2.68
N PRO A 461 38.03 12.29 2.70
CA PRO A 461 38.85 11.12 2.99
C PRO A 461 38.71 10.57 4.41
N ASP A 462 38.27 11.39 5.37
CA ASP A 462 38.06 11.02 6.78
C ASP A 462 36.62 10.57 7.09
N TYR A 463 35.86 10.16 6.07
CA TYR A 463 34.49 9.68 6.24
C TYR A 463 34.45 8.16 6.51
N HIS A 464 34.44 7.80 7.80
CA HIS A 464 34.55 6.39 8.23
C HIS A 464 33.40 5.50 7.75
N GLU A 465 32.17 6.01 7.66
CA GLU A 465 31.00 5.26 7.19
C GLU A 465 31.14 4.85 5.72
N ALA A 466 31.66 5.74 4.86
CA ALA A 466 31.92 5.42 3.46
C ALA A 466 33.04 4.38 3.28
N TRP A 467 34.11 4.45 4.09
CA TRP A 467 35.15 3.42 4.11
C TRP A 467 34.59 2.06 4.55
N TYR A 468 33.74 2.04 5.58
CA TYR A 468 33.08 0.82 6.04
C TYR A 468 32.13 0.24 5.01
N ASN A 469 31.22 1.04 4.45
CA ASN A 469 30.25 0.61 3.44
C ASN A 469 30.94 0.09 2.17
N ARG A 470 32.03 0.72 1.76
CA ARG A 470 32.91 0.23 0.70
C ARG A 470 33.52 -1.13 1.05
N GLY A 471 33.99 -1.31 2.28
CA GLY A 471 34.50 -2.59 2.78
C GLY A 471 33.45 -3.71 2.75
N VAL A 472 32.22 -3.43 3.21
CA VAL A 472 31.09 -4.38 3.16
C VAL A 472 30.75 -4.76 1.72
N THR A 473 30.78 -3.79 0.81
CA THR A 473 30.50 -4.04 -0.60
C THR A 473 31.58 -4.90 -1.27
N LEU A 474 32.86 -4.62 -0.99
CA LEU A 474 33.99 -5.42 -1.47
C LEU A 474 33.98 -6.84 -0.90
N PHE A 475 33.57 -7.00 0.36
CA PHE A 475 33.39 -8.30 1.00
C PHE A 475 32.35 -9.15 0.26
N ASN A 476 31.20 -8.57 -0.10
CA ASN A 476 30.15 -9.26 -0.86
C ASN A 476 30.57 -9.65 -2.29
N LEU A 477 31.53 -8.94 -2.88
CA LEU A 477 32.19 -9.32 -4.13
C LEU A 477 33.30 -10.37 -3.96
N GLY A 478 33.60 -10.80 -2.73
CA GLY A 478 34.69 -11.73 -2.43
C GLY A 478 36.10 -11.11 -2.51
N ARG A 479 36.21 -9.78 -2.60
CA ARG A 479 37.48 -9.03 -2.65
C ARG A 479 37.98 -8.74 -1.24
N TYR A 480 38.29 -9.79 -0.48
CA TYR A 480 38.54 -9.70 0.96
C TYR A 480 39.74 -8.83 1.35
N GLU A 481 40.85 -8.85 0.61
CA GLU A 481 42.02 -8.01 0.89
C GLU A 481 41.71 -6.51 0.77
N GLU A 482 40.92 -6.13 -0.24
CA GLU A 482 40.51 -4.74 -0.45
C GLU A 482 39.43 -4.31 0.55
N ALA A 483 38.58 -5.25 0.98
CA ALA A 483 37.64 -5.04 2.07
C ALA A 483 38.38 -4.74 3.38
N ILE A 484 39.39 -5.55 3.74
CA ILE A 484 40.24 -5.34 4.92
C ILE A 484 40.93 -3.98 4.87
N ALA A 485 41.51 -3.61 3.74
CA ALA A 485 42.15 -2.30 3.58
C ALA A 485 41.14 -1.14 3.78
N SER A 486 39.88 -1.32 3.36
CA SER A 486 38.82 -0.32 3.56
C SER A 486 38.38 -0.26 5.04
N TYR A 487 38.25 -1.41 5.71
CA TYR A 487 37.97 -1.46 7.14
C TYR A 487 39.11 -0.86 7.97
N ASP A 488 40.37 -1.13 7.62
CA ASP A 488 41.55 -0.53 8.28
C ASP A 488 41.48 1.00 8.23
N ARG A 489 41.12 1.58 7.07
CA ARG A 489 40.92 3.03 6.95
C ARG A 489 39.76 3.55 7.81
N ALA A 490 38.62 2.86 7.82
CA ALA A 490 37.50 3.23 8.69
C ALA A 490 37.93 3.23 10.18
N LEU A 491 38.73 2.25 10.59
CA LEU A 491 39.22 2.06 11.95
C LEU A 491 40.37 2.99 12.35
N GLU A 492 41.20 3.43 11.39
CA GLU A 492 42.17 4.51 11.60
C GLU A 492 41.48 5.82 11.97
N ILE A 493 40.30 6.08 11.38
CA ILE A 493 39.49 7.28 11.63
C ILE A 493 38.66 7.13 12.91
N LYS A 494 37.97 5.99 13.07
CA LYS A 494 37.11 5.67 14.21
C LYS A 494 37.51 4.32 14.83
N PRO A 495 38.45 4.32 15.80
CA PRO A 495 38.98 3.09 16.38
C PRO A 495 38.00 2.25 17.20
N ASP A 496 36.89 2.84 17.66
CA ASP A 496 35.84 2.17 18.45
C ASP A 496 34.66 1.68 17.59
N TYR A 497 34.80 1.65 16.26
CA TYR A 497 33.74 1.18 15.36
C TYR A 497 33.66 -0.35 15.33
N HIS A 498 32.83 -0.91 16.22
CA HIS A 498 32.76 -2.33 16.48
C HIS A 498 32.30 -3.16 15.26
N GLU A 499 31.39 -2.67 14.42
CA GLU A 499 30.93 -3.34 13.20
C GLU A 499 32.07 -3.48 12.18
N ALA A 500 32.95 -2.48 12.06
CA ALA A 500 34.11 -2.54 11.19
C ALA A 500 35.16 -3.55 11.70
N TRP A 501 35.40 -3.61 13.01
CA TRP A 501 36.27 -4.64 13.60
C TRP A 501 35.72 -6.07 13.40
N TYR A 502 34.40 -6.25 13.57
CA TYR A 502 33.73 -7.53 13.37
C TYR A 502 33.85 -8.00 11.91
N ASN A 503 33.45 -7.16 10.95
CA ASN A 503 33.49 -7.51 9.52
C ASN A 503 34.92 -7.67 8.98
N ARG A 504 35.89 -6.93 9.54
CA ARG A 504 37.31 -7.14 9.28
C ARG A 504 37.78 -8.53 9.74
N GLY A 505 37.36 -8.96 10.92
CA GLY A 505 37.64 -10.31 11.43
C GLY A 505 37.10 -11.40 10.51
N ILE A 506 35.86 -11.24 10.02
CA ILE A 506 35.23 -12.20 9.10
C ILE A 506 35.97 -12.23 7.75
N ALA A 507 36.37 -11.08 7.21
CA ALA A 507 37.18 -11.02 5.99
C ALA A 507 38.54 -11.72 6.15
N LEU A 508 39.20 -11.55 7.29
CA LEU A 508 40.47 -12.22 7.62
C LEU A 508 40.30 -13.74 7.78
N PHE A 509 39.19 -14.18 8.39
CA PHE A 509 38.84 -15.60 8.49
C PHE A 509 38.70 -16.25 7.11
N ASN A 510 38.00 -15.60 6.18
CA ASN A 510 37.83 -16.11 4.80
C ASN A 510 39.15 -16.19 4.02
N LEU A 511 40.16 -15.39 4.39
CA LEU A 511 41.51 -15.47 3.85
C LEU A 511 42.44 -16.46 4.59
N GLY A 512 41.94 -17.14 5.63
CA GLY A 512 42.73 -18.05 6.47
C GLY A 512 43.73 -17.36 7.40
N ARG A 513 43.61 -16.04 7.62
CA ARG A 513 44.47 -15.24 8.52
C ARG A 513 43.89 -15.22 9.93
N TYR A 514 43.82 -16.40 10.55
CA TYR A 514 43.03 -16.63 11.77
C TYR A 514 43.53 -15.85 12.99
N GLU A 515 44.84 -15.69 13.20
CA GLU A 515 45.39 -14.93 14.33
C GLU A 515 45.00 -13.45 14.27
N GLU A 516 45.02 -12.86 13.08
CA GLU A 516 44.62 -11.47 12.86
C GLU A 516 43.10 -11.28 12.97
N ALA A 517 42.33 -12.30 12.58
CA ALA A 517 40.89 -12.33 12.77
C ALA A 517 40.54 -12.34 14.27
N ILE A 518 41.18 -13.21 15.07
CA ILE A 518 41.02 -13.26 16.54
C ILE A 518 41.34 -11.90 17.16
N ALA A 519 42.46 -11.28 16.77
CA ALA A 519 42.83 -9.96 17.27
C ALA A 519 41.79 -8.87 16.95
N SER A 520 41.08 -9.01 15.82
CA SER A 520 39.99 -8.09 15.45
C SER A 520 38.75 -8.34 16.31
N TYR A 521 38.37 -9.59 16.56
CA TYR A 521 37.26 -9.94 17.46
C TYR A 521 37.54 -9.57 18.92
N ASP A 522 38.79 -9.67 19.37
CA ASP A 522 39.21 -9.19 20.69
C ASP A 522 38.93 -7.69 20.84
N LYS A 523 39.09 -6.89 19.79
CA LYS A 523 38.75 -5.46 19.83
C LYS A 523 37.25 -5.23 20.01
N VAL A 524 36.41 -5.98 19.30
CA VAL A 524 34.95 -5.91 19.46
C VAL A 524 34.55 -6.29 20.88
N ILE A 525 35.07 -7.39 21.43
CA ILE A 525 34.76 -7.85 22.80
C ILE A 525 35.23 -6.87 23.89
N ASN A 526 36.33 -6.16 23.66
CA ASN A 526 36.75 -5.10 24.57
C ASN A 526 35.82 -3.88 24.55
N ILE A 527 35.14 -3.63 23.42
CA ILE A 527 34.17 -2.52 23.26
C ILE A 527 32.80 -2.94 23.79
N ASP A 528 32.32 -4.13 23.39
CA ASP A 528 31.05 -4.72 23.77
C ASP A 528 31.26 -6.18 24.25
N PRO A 529 31.48 -6.37 25.57
CA PRO A 529 31.66 -7.69 26.17
C PRO A 529 30.41 -8.57 26.17
N GLU A 530 29.24 -8.03 25.86
CA GLU A 530 27.98 -8.78 25.84
C GLU A 530 27.60 -9.26 24.43
N ASN A 531 28.44 -9.00 23.42
CA ASN A 531 28.23 -9.40 22.04
C ASN A 531 28.48 -10.90 21.81
N ALA A 532 27.46 -11.74 22.07
CA ALA A 532 27.54 -13.20 21.90
C ALA A 532 28.01 -13.62 20.49
N SER A 533 27.56 -12.92 19.43
CA SER A 533 27.91 -13.25 18.04
C SER A 533 29.41 -13.15 17.77
N THR A 534 30.11 -12.25 18.46
CA THR A 534 31.56 -12.08 18.32
C THR A 534 32.32 -13.22 19.00
N TYR A 535 31.89 -13.65 20.19
CA TYR A 535 32.45 -14.83 20.84
C TYR A 535 32.27 -16.07 19.96
N TYR A 536 31.13 -16.20 19.29
CA TYR A 536 30.84 -17.31 18.39
C TYR A 536 31.83 -17.37 17.21
N VAL A 537 31.97 -16.28 16.47
CA VAL A 537 32.87 -16.25 15.30
C VAL A 537 34.35 -16.33 15.71
N ARG A 538 34.73 -15.85 16.90
CA ARG A 538 36.07 -16.04 17.47
C ARG A 538 36.31 -17.50 17.85
N ALA A 539 35.30 -18.20 18.38
CA ALA A 539 35.39 -19.63 18.69
C ALA A 539 35.64 -20.48 17.44
N LEU A 540 34.88 -20.22 16.36
CA LEU A 540 35.10 -20.86 15.05
C LEU A 540 36.49 -20.58 14.50
N THR A 541 36.94 -19.33 14.61
CA THR A 541 38.27 -18.92 14.14
C THR A 541 39.39 -19.58 14.92
N ARG A 542 39.26 -19.70 16.26
CA ARG A 542 40.21 -20.40 17.12
C ARG A 542 40.24 -21.89 16.84
N TYR A 543 39.10 -22.49 16.52
CA TYR A 543 39.04 -23.89 16.13
C TYR A 543 39.80 -24.17 14.83
N GLU A 544 39.59 -23.37 13.78
CA GLU A 544 40.32 -23.50 12.51
C GLU A 544 41.83 -23.26 12.68
N LEU A 545 42.22 -22.40 13.62
CA LEU A 545 43.61 -22.19 14.02
C LEU A 545 44.21 -23.37 14.83
N GLY A 546 43.36 -24.25 15.38
CA GLY A 546 43.75 -25.37 16.24
C GLY A 546 43.85 -25.01 17.73
N ASP A 547 43.44 -23.82 18.16
CA ASP A 547 43.29 -23.43 19.56
C ASP A 547 41.95 -23.95 20.12
N VAL A 548 41.90 -25.26 20.33
CA VAL A 548 40.71 -25.97 20.80
C VAL A 548 40.29 -25.47 22.20
N ALA A 549 41.24 -25.18 23.09
CA ALA A 549 40.94 -24.71 24.44
C ALA A 549 40.33 -23.30 24.44
N GLY A 550 40.87 -22.39 23.64
CA GLY A 550 40.32 -21.05 23.47
C GLY A 550 38.98 -21.03 22.73
N ALA A 551 38.75 -21.96 21.80
CA ALA A 551 37.46 -22.14 21.12
C ALA A 551 36.37 -22.60 22.09
N VAL A 552 36.65 -23.60 22.93
CA VAL A 552 35.74 -24.09 23.99
C VAL A 552 35.34 -22.97 24.95
N ALA A 553 36.31 -22.16 25.40
CA ALA A 553 36.04 -21.04 26.30
C ALA A 553 35.11 -19.99 25.67
N ASP A 554 35.32 -19.65 24.39
CA ASP A 554 34.49 -18.69 23.67
C ASP A 554 33.08 -19.24 23.37
N TYR A 555 32.94 -20.54 23.08
CA TYR A 555 31.62 -21.18 22.91
C TYR A 555 30.80 -21.17 24.20
N ILE A 556 31.44 -21.47 25.34
CA ILE A 556 30.77 -21.38 26.65
C ILE A 556 30.28 -19.96 26.89
N GLU A 557 31.12 -18.96 26.63
CA GLU A 557 30.74 -17.56 26.82
C GLU A 557 29.65 -17.10 25.84
N THR A 558 29.67 -17.60 24.60
CA THR A 558 28.61 -17.38 23.60
C THR A 558 27.26 -17.88 24.12
N ILE A 559 27.20 -19.11 24.61
CA ILE A 559 25.98 -19.74 25.14
C ILE A 559 25.52 -19.02 26.42
N ARG A 560 26.46 -18.59 27.27
CA ARG A 560 26.18 -17.82 28.49
C ARG A 560 25.53 -16.48 28.18
N LEU A 561 26.02 -15.77 27.16
CA LEU A 561 25.55 -14.45 26.76
C LEU A 561 24.24 -14.52 25.97
N ASN A 562 24.09 -15.49 25.07
CA ASN A 562 22.87 -15.71 24.31
C ASN A 562 22.58 -17.22 24.17
N PRO A 563 21.65 -17.77 24.97
CA PRO A 563 21.29 -19.18 24.94
C PRO A 563 20.76 -19.70 23.60
N ASN A 564 20.43 -18.83 22.63
CA ASN A 564 20.02 -19.26 21.29
C ASN A 564 21.16 -19.92 20.50
N TYR A 565 22.42 -19.68 20.87
CA TYR A 565 23.59 -20.40 20.34
C TYR A 565 23.77 -21.80 20.97
N ALA A 566 22.86 -22.25 21.84
CA ALA A 566 22.91 -23.59 22.44
C ALA A 566 22.84 -24.73 21.41
N GLY A 567 22.39 -24.48 20.18
CA GLY A 567 22.47 -25.45 19.07
C GLY A 567 23.90 -25.80 18.64
N ASP A 568 24.90 -25.01 19.02
CA ASP A 568 26.33 -25.30 18.79
C ASP A 568 26.97 -26.14 19.92
N SER A 569 26.16 -26.70 20.84
CA SER A 569 26.61 -27.65 21.88
C SER A 569 27.26 -28.91 21.29
N GLU A 570 26.81 -29.39 20.12
CA GLU A 570 27.45 -30.50 19.37
C GLU A 570 28.92 -30.18 19.07
N LYS A 571 29.22 -28.98 18.55
CA LYS A 571 30.58 -28.55 18.24
C LYS A 571 31.42 -28.44 19.52
N LEU A 572 30.84 -27.88 20.58
CA LEU A 572 31.50 -27.78 21.88
C LEU A 572 31.86 -29.16 22.44
N GLU A 573 30.98 -30.14 22.32
CA GLU A 573 31.19 -31.50 22.83
C GLU A 573 32.20 -32.29 21.97
N LEU A 574 32.15 -32.15 20.63
CA LEU A 574 33.18 -32.67 19.72
C LEU A 574 34.58 -32.09 20.03
N LEU A 575 34.66 -30.81 20.36
CA LEU A 575 35.91 -30.16 20.78
C LEU A 575 36.39 -30.74 22.12
N LEU A 576 35.50 -30.91 23.10
CA LEU A 576 35.82 -31.49 24.40
C LEU A 576 36.28 -32.97 24.30
N GLU A 577 35.67 -33.76 23.40
CA GLU A 577 36.12 -35.12 23.08
C GLU A 577 37.53 -35.15 22.46
N SER A 578 37.85 -34.17 21.60
CA SER A 578 39.18 -34.06 20.97
C SER A 578 40.27 -33.78 22.01
N ILE A 579 39.98 -32.96 23.03
CA ILE A 579 40.86 -32.73 24.18
C ILE A 579 41.02 -34.02 25.02
N HIS A 580 39.93 -34.80 25.19
CA HIS A 580 39.94 -36.06 25.93
C HIS A 580 40.81 -37.15 25.27
N LYS A 581 40.88 -37.20 23.94
CA LYS A 581 41.69 -38.19 23.20
C LYS A 581 43.21 -38.04 23.39
N GLU A 582 43.74 -36.87 23.72
CA GLU A 582 45.15 -36.73 24.14
C GLU A 582 45.37 -36.89 25.66
N SER A 583 44.31 -37.03 26.47
CA SER A 583 44.46 -37.35 27.90
C SER A 583 45.02 -38.77 28.14
N ASN A 584 44.74 -39.69 27.21
CA ASN A 584 45.46 -40.95 26.96
C ASN A 584 45.59 -41.93 28.17
N THR A 585 44.88 -41.70 29.27
CA THR A 585 44.87 -42.60 30.44
C THR A 585 43.94 -43.81 30.22
N SER A 586 44.52 -45.01 30.25
CA SER A 586 43.90 -46.31 29.90
C SER A 586 43.01 -46.95 30.98
N PHE A 587 41.95 -47.67 30.58
CA PHE A 587 41.19 -48.63 31.41
C PHE A 587 40.75 -49.88 30.62
N CYS A 588 40.39 -50.98 31.31
CA CYS A 588 40.47 -52.36 30.78
C CYS A 588 39.15 -53.00 30.28
N SER A 589 38.49 -52.35 29.31
CA SER A 589 37.64 -52.93 28.25
C SER A 589 36.43 -53.87 28.50
N GLU A 590 36.33 -54.69 29.54
CA GLU A 590 35.33 -55.78 29.61
C GLU A 590 33.89 -55.36 30.03
N ASP A 591 33.63 -54.07 30.28
CA ASP A 591 32.28 -53.49 30.41
C ASP A 591 31.81 -52.76 29.12
N ILE A 592 32.49 -53.00 27.99
CA ILE A 592 32.13 -52.42 26.69
C ILE A 592 31.22 -53.39 25.94
N THR A 593 29.90 -53.16 25.98
CA THR A 593 29.05 -53.50 24.84
C THR A 593 29.31 -52.50 23.71
N PRO A 594 29.58 -52.96 22.47
CA PRO A 594 30.01 -52.08 21.38
C PRO A 594 28.89 -51.16 20.87
N ILE A 595 29.35 -49.97 20.50
CA ILE A 595 28.71 -48.81 19.91
C ILE A 595 27.74 -49.18 18.76
N GLU A 596 26.43 -49.13 19.02
CA GLU A 596 25.37 -48.84 18.04
C GLU A 596 24.27 -48.06 18.77
N GLY A 597 24.45 -46.74 18.86
CA GLY A 597 23.59 -45.85 19.64
C GLY A 597 24.27 -44.49 19.71
N TYR A 598 24.16 -43.74 18.62
CA TYR A 598 24.74 -42.41 18.44
C TYR A 598 24.29 -41.48 19.56
N TRP A 599 25.30 -40.94 20.25
CA TRP A 599 25.35 -39.67 20.98
C TRP A 599 24.03 -38.88 21.00
N PHE A 600 23.21 -39.13 22.03
CA PHE A 600 22.41 -38.07 22.63
C PHE A 600 23.26 -37.52 23.77
N GLU A 601 24.03 -36.47 23.52
CA GLU A 601 24.21 -35.48 24.57
C GLU A 601 23.44 -34.24 24.08
N ASN A 602 22.38 -33.95 24.82
CA ASN A 602 21.69 -32.67 24.87
C ASN A 602 20.79 -32.75 26.12
N ILE A 603 21.43 -32.55 27.27
CA ILE A 603 20.85 -31.78 28.39
C ILE A 603 21.53 -30.40 28.25
N ILE A 604 20.92 -29.32 27.74
CA ILE A 604 19.68 -28.58 28.09
C ILE A 604 19.85 -27.65 29.31
N GLY A 605 20.35 -26.44 29.03
CA GLY A 605 20.13 -25.21 29.83
C GLY A 605 21.18 -24.85 30.90
N ASP A 606 21.28 -23.56 31.25
CA ASP A 606 22.16 -23.05 32.32
C ASP A 606 21.45 -22.96 33.69
N GLU A 607 21.02 -24.12 34.21
CA GLU A 607 21.77 -24.59 35.38
C GLU A 607 22.93 -25.42 34.77
N SER A 608 24.11 -24.85 34.48
CA SER A 608 25.28 -25.63 34.02
C SER A 608 25.55 -26.72 35.05
N TYR A 609 25.05 -27.90 34.79
CA TYR A 609 25.56 -29.11 35.40
C TYR A 609 26.87 -29.39 34.68
N SER A 610 27.95 -28.81 35.18
CA SER A 610 29.21 -29.53 35.14
C SER A 610 28.98 -30.78 36.00
N LEU A 611 28.57 -31.89 35.39
CA LEU A 611 28.83 -33.18 35.98
C LEU A 611 30.32 -33.42 35.79
N ILE A 612 31.14 -32.74 36.61
CA ILE A 612 32.54 -33.11 36.73
C ILE A 612 32.53 -34.49 37.38
N TYR A 613 32.63 -35.52 36.55
CA TYR A 613 33.04 -36.84 37.00
C TYR A 613 34.50 -36.74 37.44
N ILE A 614 34.76 -36.22 38.64
CA ILE A 614 35.98 -36.57 39.33
C ILE A 614 35.72 -37.92 39.98
N LYS A 615 36.04 -38.99 39.26
CA LYS A 615 36.21 -40.30 39.88
C LYS A 615 37.42 -40.20 40.81
N HIS A 616 37.21 -39.80 42.06
CA HIS A 616 38.17 -40.09 43.12
C HIS A 616 38.01 -41.57 43.48
N SER A 617 38.77 -42.44 42.81
CA SER A 617 39.12 -43.70 43.42
C SER A 617 40.17 -43.43 44.49
N ILE A 618 39.74 -43.08 45.70
CA ILE A 618 40.59 -43.30 46.87
C ILE A 618 40.55 -44.80 47.11
N THR A 619 41.43 -45.53 46.42
CA THR A 619 41.90 -46.79 46.98
C THR A 619 42.82 -46.41 48.14
N GLU A 620 42.51 -46.89 49.34
CA GLU A 620 43.45 -46.94 50.45
C GLU A 620 44.66 -47.79 50.04
N ASP A 621 45.58 -47.23 49.26
CA ASP A 621 46.99 -47.53 49.40
C ASP A 621 47.87 -46.61 48.55
N SER A 622 49.00 -46.27 49.15
CA SER A 622 50.17 -45.57 48.61
C SER A 622 50.15 -44.03 48.56
N LYS A 623 51.11 -43.51 49.32
CA LYS A 623 51.56 -42.14 49.43
C LYS A 623 52.06 -41.66 48.06
N ASP A 624 51.56 -40.54 47.56
CA ASP A 624 52.38 -39.39 47.16
C ASP A 624 51.50 -38.20 46.75
N LYS A 625 51.64 -37.11 47.51
CA LYS A 625 51.26 -35.75 47.11
C LYS A 625 52.23 -35.28 46.03
N LEU A 626 51.80 -34.56 45.00
CA LEU A 626 52.39 -33.26 44.63
C LEU A 626 51.64 -32.50 43.51
N ALA A 627 51.42 -31.19 43.78
CA ALA A 627 51.06 -30.07 42.88
C ALA A 627 49.75 -30.23 42.08
N ILE A 628 48.72 -29.42 42.26
CA ILE A 628 48.67 -27.99 41.91
C ILE A 628 47.78 -27.25 42.92
N THR A 629 48.44 -26.56 43.85
CA THR A 629 47.88 -25.40 44.57
C THR A 629 48.58 -24.18 44.00
N GLY A 630 47.85 -23.27 43.39
CA GLY A 630 48.39 -21.98 43.00
C GLY A 630 47.62 -21.29 41.89
N LEU A 631 46.53 -20.62 42.24
CA LEU A 631 46.39 -19.19 41.97
C LEU A 631 45.31 -18.62 42.90
N ASN A 632 45.78 -17.60 43.62
CA ASN A 632 45.15 -16.90 44.72
C ASN A 632 44.52 -15.64 44.12
N ILE A 633 43.19 -15.53 44.12
CA ILE A 633 42.51 -14.25 43.85
C ILE A 633 41.48 -14.04 44.95
N GLN A 634 41.53 -12.83 45.51
CA GLN A 634 41.10 -12.43 46.84
C GLN A 634 39.58 -12.44 47.06
N GLU A 635 39.25 -12.68 48.33
CA GLU A 635 37.98 -12.51 49.02
C GLU A 635 37.27 -11.18 48.70
N ASN A 636 35.98 -11.22 48.36
CA ASN A 636 34.96 -10.41 49.04
C ASN A 636 33.50 -10.86 48.75
N SER A 637 32.90 -11.47 49.77
CA SER A 637 31.50 -11.35 50.25
C SER A 637 30.31 -11.70 49.32
N ILE A 638 29.69 -12.89 49.49
CA ILE A 638 28.52 -13.19 50.37
C ILE A 638 28.10 -14.67 50.12
N PHE A 639 28.18 -15.51 51.16
CA PHE A 639 27.90 -16.96 51.11
C PHE A 639 26.47 -17.30 51.54
N ARG A 640 25.96 -18.46 51.08
CA ARG A 640 24.72 -19.13 51.56
C ARG A 640 24.87 -20.67 51.61
N ARG A 641 23.81 -21.38 51.99
CA ARG A 641 23.83 -22.80 52.39
C ARG A 641 23.36 -23.74 51.27
N PHE A 642 24.14 -24.78 50.99
CA PHE A 642 23.70 -25.99 50.28
C PHE A 642 22.97 -26.95 51.24
N GLU A 643 21.74 -27.35 50.91
CA GLU A 643 21.07 -28.52 51.50
C GLU A 643 21.05 -29.65 50.46
N ALA A 644 21.38 -30.87 50.90
CA ALA A 644 21.47 -32.05 50.07
C ALA A 644 20.30 -32.98 50.36
N ASP A 645 19.52 -33.35 49.34
CA ASP A 645 18.48 -34.37 49.43
C ASP A 645 18.93 -35.65 48.72
N CYS A 646 19.00 -36.74 49.48
CA CYS A 646 19.22 -38.10 48.98
C CYS A 646 17.94 -38.66 48.36
N ILE A 647 17.98 -39.07 47.09
CA ILE A 647 16.89 -39.86 46.49
C ILE A 647 17.44 -41.18 45.96
N SER A 648 17.08 -42.23 46.72
CA SER A 648 17.19 -43.68 46.47
C SER A 648 18.52 -44.38 46.79
N VAL A 649 18.37 -45.50 47.51
CA VAL A 649 19.36 -46.53 47.79
C VAL A 649 18.85 -47.79 47.10
N ASP A 650 19.53 -48.28 46.08
CA ASP A 650 19.24 -49.62 45.56
C ASP A 650 20.00 -50.66 46.38
N LYS A 651 19.27 -51.50 47.12
CA LYS A 651 19.83 -52.65 47.82
C LYS A 651 19.79 -53.84 46.88
N ASN A 652 20.78 -53.94 46.00
CA ASN A 652 21.54 -55.17 45.80
C ASN A 652 22.72 -54.99 44.84
N LYS A 653 23.92 -55.20 45.41
CA LYS A 653 25.28 -55.31 44.81
C LYS A 653 26.12 -54.02 44.74
N ASN A 654 27.11 -54.02 45.64
CA ASN A 654 28.36 -53.26 45.72
C ASN A 654 28.28 -51.74 45.89
N ASN A 655 28.57 -51.34 47.13
CA ASN A 655 28.70 -49.99 47.67
C ASN A 655 29.42 -49.02 46.72
N THR A 656 28.64 -48.19 46.04
CA THR A 656 29.05 -46.88 45.54
C THR A 656 28.04 -45.87 46.07
N VAL A 657 28.49 -44.87 46.82
CA VAL A 657 27.64 -43.80 47.35
C VAL A 657 27.74 -42.61 46.39
N LEU A 658 26.65 -42.30 45.68
CA LEU A 658 26.51 -41.07 44.89
C LEU A 658 25.97 -39.96 45.79
N TYR A 659 26.67 -38.81 45.81
CA TYR A 659 26.16 -37.58 46.43
C TYR A 659 25.57 -36.68 45.34
N TYR A 660 24.31 -36.25 45.52
CA TYR A 660 23.65 -35.27 44.66
C TYR A 660 23.66 -33.90 45.34
N TYR A 661 24.12 -32.87 44.64
CA TYR A 661 24.01 -31.47 45.08
C TYR A 661 23.05 -30.74 44.15
N LYS A 662 22.06 -30.03 44.73
CA LYS A 662 21.08 -29.21 44.02
C LYS A 662 21.35 -27.74 44.35
N ALA A 663 21.48 -26.88 43.34
CA ALA A 663 21.72 -25.45 43.51
C ALA A 663 20.76 -24.66 42.64
N SER A 664 19.64 -24.20 43.21
CA SER A 664 18.71 -23.29 42.55
C SER A 664 19.05 -21.83 42.90
N THR A 665 19.27 -20.98 41.89
CA THR A 665 19.38 -19.52 42.08
C THR A 665 18.15 -18.80 41.56
N LYS A 666 17.51 -18.05 42.47
CA LYS A 666 16.32 -17.23 42.24
C LYS A 666 16.78 -15.77 42.14
N LEU A 667 16.65 -15.13 40.98
CA LEU A 667 16.86 -13.69 40.85
C LEU A 667 15.59 -12.95 41.32
N VAL A 668 15.57 -12.51 42.58
CA VAL A 668 14.55 -11.60 43.13
C VAL A 668 15.01 -10.16 42.88
N ARG A 669 14.31 -9.40 42.03
CA ARG A 669 14.36 -7.93 42.10
C ARG A 669 13.79 -7.51 43.46
N GLN A 670 14.59 -6.77 44.22
CA GLN A 670 14.19 -6.16 45.48
C GLN A 670 12.97 -5.26 45.26
N ASP A 671 11.87 -5.55 45.94
CA ASP A 671 11.14 -4.47 46.60
C ASP A 671 10.51 -4.95 47.92
N ARG A 672 10.56 -4.07 48.92
CA ARG A 672 10.30 -4.37 50.33
C ARG A 672 8.80 -4.60 50.61
N ARG A 673 8.46 -5.70 51.30
CA ARG A 673 7.83 -5.70 52.64
C ARG A 673 7.39 -7.12 53.05
N ASP A 674 7.49 -7.33 54.36
CA ASP A 674 7.38 -8.57 55.11
C ASP A 674 6.06 -9.35 54.97
N SER A 675 6.14 -10.68 54.95
CA SER A 675 5.47 -11.56 55.94
C SER A 675 5.83 -13.04 55.71
N TYR A 676 5.84 -13.77 56.82
CA TYR A 676 6.51 -15.06 57.07
C TYR A 676 5.45 -16.18 57.18
N ILE A 677 5.88 -17.46 57.02
CA ILE A 677 5.25 -18.76 57.43
C ILE A 677 4.27 -19.43 56.40
N PRO A 678 4.18 -20.77 56.28
CA PRO A 678 5.16 -21.82 55.87
C PRO A 678 4.58 -22.77 54.76
N GLY A 679 5.38 -23.76 54.34
CA GLY A 679 5.02 -24.72 53.29
C GLY A 679 3.84 -25.68 53.58
N PHE A 680 3.36 -26.30 52.50
CA PHE A 680 2.56 -27.53 52.48
C PHE A 680 3.06 -28.42 51.32
N GLY A 681 2.74 -29.71 51.36
CA GLY A 681 3.22 -30.69 50.38
C GLY A 681 2.31 -30.89 49.16
N THR A 682 2.80 -31.74 48.25
CA THR A 682 2.06 -32.36 47.13
C THR A 682 0.62 -32.77 47.48
N ILE A 683 -0.36 -32.32 46.67
CA ILE A 683 -1.71 -32.87 46.56
C ILE A 683 -2.12 -32.87 45.07
N THR A 684 -2.83 -33.90 44.62
CA THR A 684 -3.31 -34.06 43.24
C THR A 684 -4.80 -33.73 43.10
N PHE A 685 -5.17 -33.12 41.97
CA PHE A 685 -6.51 -33.02 41.33
C PHE A 685 -7.79 -33.03 42.21
N TYR A 686 -8.61 -31.99 42.10
CA TYR A 686 -9.86 -32.05 41.29
C TYR A 686 -10.48 -30.64 41.12
N ASP A 687 -11.50 -30.56 40.27
CA ASP A 687 -12.61 -29.57 40.17
C ASP A 687 -12.35 -28.11 40.56
N ILE A 688 -12.45 -27.22 39.57
CA ILE A 688 -12.67 -25.79 39.83
C ILE A 688 -14.15 -25.47 39.61
N ASP A 689 -14.77 -25.11 40.74
CA ASP A 689 -16.17 -24.82 41.03
C ASP A 689 -16.73 -23.58 40.29
N GLU A 690 -18.01 -23.67 39.92
CA GLU A 690 -18.80 -22.70 39.13
C GLU A 690 -18.92 -21.31 39.82
N HIS A 691 -18.68 -21.27 41.13
CA HIS A 691 -18.69 -20.06 41.96
C HIS A 691 -17.55 -19.07 41.67
N LYS A 692 -16.40 -19.52 41.14
CA LYS A 692 -15.28 -18.61 40.79
C LYS A 692 -15.49 -17.89 39.47
N LEU A 693 -16.29 -18.46 38.56
CA LEU A 693 -16.63 -17.87 37.27
C LEU A 693 -17.64 -16.71 37.42
N GLN A 694 -18.58 -16.80 38.38
CA GLN A 694 -19.49 -15.71 38.73
C GLN A 694 -18.79 -14.51 39.38
N TYR A 695 -17.72 -14.74 40.16
CA TYR A 695 -16.93 -13.68 40.77
C TYR A 695 -16.17 -12.84 39.71
N LEU A 696 -15.76 -13.45 38.60
CA LEU A 696 -15.02 -12.79 37.52
C LEU A 696 -15.93 -12.01 36.56
N LYS A 697 -17.17 -12.49 36.32
CA LYS A 697 -18.19 -11.75 35.55
C LYS A 697 -18.60 -10.42 36.21
N ALA A 698 -18.46 -10.31 37.54
CA ALA A 698 -18.79 -9.09 38.29
C ALA A 698 -17.76 -7.96 38.19
N LYS A 699 -16.57 -8.19 37.60
CA LYS A 699 -15.48 -7.19 37.52
C LYS A 699 -15.26 -6.53 36.15
N GLY A 700 -16.15 -6.79 35.18
CA GLY A 700 -16.38 -5.89 34.04
C GLY A 700 -15.25 -5.74 33.02
N SER A 701 -14.58 -6.82 32.63
CA SER A 701 -13.49 -6.76 31.64
C SER A 701 -13.60 -7.86 30.57
N PHE A 702 -14.73 -7.89 29.87
CA PHE A 702 -14.90 -8.60 28.61
C PHE A 702 -15.64 -7.66 27.65
N VAL A 703 -15.04 -7.34 26.51
CA VAL A 703 -15.72 -6.74 25.36
C VAL A 703 -15.35 -7.59 24.16
N ASP A 704 -16.40 -8.13 23.54
CA ASP A 704 -16.37 -8.98 22.36
C ASP A 704 -16.07 -8.16 21.11
N SER A 705 -15.08 -8.56 20.32
CA SER A 705 -15.07 -8.56 18.84
C SER A 705 -13.64 -8.69 18.29
N VAL A 706 -13.49 -9.46 17.22
CA VAL A 706 -12.90 -9.07 15.91
C VAL A 706 -12.31 -10.28 15.20
N ASP A 707 -12.59 -10.30 13.89
CA ASP A 707 -12.30 -11.27 12.85
C ASP A 707 -10.81 -11.67 12.62
N ASN A 708 -10.66 -12.69 11.78
CA ASN A 708 -9.70 -12.84 10.68
C ASN A 708 -8.74 -14.02 10.80
N LYS A 709 -8.30 -14.60 9.67
CA LYS A 709 -7.39 -15.75 9.58
C LYS A 709 -6.05 -15.51 10.31
N VAL A 710 -5.70 -14.24 10.53
CA VAL A 710 -4.58 -13.74 11.34
C VAL A 710 -4.85 -13.85 12.86
N GLU A 711 -6.12 -13.79 13.29
CA GLU A 711 -6.53 -14.07 14.67
C GLU A 711 -6.67 -15.58 14.95
N ARG A 712 -6.65 -16.53 13.99
CA ARG A 712 -6.40 -17.95 14.37
C ARG A 712 -5.00 -18.08 14.98
N THR A 713 -4.01 -17.38 14.42
CA THR A 713 -2.66 -17.27 14.99
C THR A 713 -2.65 -16.49 16.31
N LYS A 714 -3.45 -15.40 16.43
CA LYS A 714 -3.56 -14.63 17.69
C LYS A 714 -4.45 -15.27 18.76
N VAL A 715 -5.41 -16.12 18.42
CA VAL A 715 -6.24 -16.92 19.33
C VAL A 715 -5.42 -18.11 19.80
N ILE A 716 -4.57 -18.71 18.97
CA ILE A 716 -3.53 -19.64 19.41
C ILE A 716 -2.56 -18.91 20.35
N ALA A 717 -2.08 -17.70 20.00
CA ALA A 717 -1.25 -16.88 20.89
C ALA A 717 -1.96 -16.41 22.19
N LYS A 718 -3.28 -16.18 22.16
CA LYS A 718 -4.13 -15.88 23.35
C LYS A 718 -4.46 -17.14 24.16
N SER A 719 -4.51 -18.31 23.53
CA SER A 719 -4.58 -19.62 24.21
C SER A 719 -3.28 -19.89 24.97
N PHE A 720 -2.14 -19.52 24.38
CA PHE A 720 -0.85 -19.43 25.06
C PHE A 720 -0.86 -18.35 26.16
N LYS A 721 -1.58 -17.22 25.97
CA LYS A 721 -1.81 -16.22 27.03
C LYS A 721 -2.72 -16.71 28.17
N TRP A 722 -3.51 -17.77 27.98
CA TRP A 722 -4.32 -18.40 29.04
C TRP A 722 -3.51 -19.47 29.80
N TYR A 723 -2.63 -20.19 29.10
CA TYR A 723 -1.54 -20.97 29.72
C TYR A 723 -0.61 -20.08 30.59
N ARG A 724 -0.48 -18.80 30.23
CA ARG A 724 0.28 -17.74 30.92
C ARG A 724 -0.18 -17.40 32.35
N ILE A 725 -1.27 -17.97 32.87
CA ILE A 725 -1.73 -17.69 34.24
C ILE A 725 -1.47 -18.86 35.21
N GLN A 726 -0.96 -20.01 34.75
CA GLN A 726 -0.70 -21.14 35.64
C GLN A 726 0.73 -21.68 35.69
N GLN A 727 1.60 -21.56 34.68
CA GLN A 727 2.97 -22.10 34.79
C GLN A 727 4.02 -21.33 33.96
N GLU A 728 5.06 -20.87 34.66
CA GLU A 728 6.45 -20.47 34.32
C GLU A 728 6.75 -19.60 33.06
N ASP A 729 7.63 -18.62 33.25
CA ASP A 729 7.98 -17.53 32.33
C ASP A 729 8.79 -17.99 31.10
N ILE A 730 8.26 -17.68 29.90
CA ILE A 730 8.97 -17.77 28.62
C ILE A 730 9.43 -16.35 28.22
N PRO A 731 10.69 -16.14 27.76
CA PRO A 731 11.19 -14.82 27.32
C PRO A 731 10.38 -14.21 26.16
N GLU A 732 10.18 -12.89 26.16
CA GLU A 732 9.40 -12.14 25.15
C GLU A 732 9.93 -12.29 23.72
N GLU A 733 11.20 -12.63 23.52
CA GLU A 733 11.83 -12.85 22.21
C GLU A 733 11.30 -14.09 21.47
N ILE A 734 10.87 -15.13 22.20
CA ILE A 734 10.27 -16.34 21.62
C ILE A 734 8.83 -16.06 21.14
N ILE A 735 8.16 -15.07 21.74
CA ILE A 735 6.82 -14.61 21.34
C ILE A 735 6.90 -13.83 20.02
N LEU A 736 7.97 -13.06 19.82
CA LEU A 736 8.24 -12.30 18.58
C LEU A 736 8.56 -13.20 17.38
N LEU A 737 9.19 -14.37 17.59
CA LEU A 737 9.46 -15.35 16.53
C LEU A 737 8.20 -16.01 15.95
N PHE A 738 7.08 -16.03 16.69
CA PHE A 738 5.79 -16.51 16.20
C PHE A 738 5.01 -15.47 15.36
N GLU A 739 5.38 -14.18 15.45
CA GLU A 739 4.69 -13.09 14.75
C GLU A 739 5.35 -12.73 13.40
N ASN A 740 6.60 -13.17 13.17
CA ASN A 740 7.38 -12.95 11.96
C ASN A 740 7.54 -14.25 11.14
N LYS A 741 7.81 -14.13 9.82
CA LYS A 741 7.63 -15.26 8.89
C LYS A 741 8.63 -16.42 8.96
N GLU A 742 9.68 -16.34 9.78
CA GLU A 742 10.80 -17.27 9.79
C GLU A 742 10.52 -18.58 10.58
N ASN A 743 9.35 -19.17 10.31
CA ASN A 743 8.95 -20.51 10.78
C ASN A 743 10.01 -21.60 10.50
N GLU A 744 10.90 -21.39 9.52
CA GLU A 744 12.03 -22.30 9.23
C GLU A 744 13.17 -22.23 10.28
N GLN A 745 13.50 -21.04 10.81
CA GLN A 745 14.53 -20.91 11.85
C GLN A 745 14.08 -21.56 13.16
N TYR A 746 12.78 -21.46 13.49
CA TYR A 746 12.18 -22.14 14.64
C TYR A 746 12.11 -23.66 14.44
N LEU A 747 11.98 -24.14 13.19
CA LEU A 747 12.08 -25.56 12.88
C LEU A 747 13.48 -26.12 13.10
N ASP A 748 14.53 -25.38 12.76
CA ASP A 748 15.91 -25.77 13.09
C ASP A 748 16.16 -25.70 14.61
N TYR A 749 15.57 -24.72 15.31
CA TYR A 749 15.56 -24.66 16.78
C TYR A 749 14.86 -25.87 17.43
N VAL A 750 13.64 -26.23 17.01
CA VAL A 750 12.88 -27.40 17.51
C VAL A 750 13.53 -28.72 17.09
N LYS A 751 14.18 -28.76 15.93
CA LYS A 751 14.97 -29.90 15.43
C LYS A 751 16.26 -30.09 16.24
N ASN A 752 16.82 -29.03 16.81
CA ASN A 752 17.95 -29.07 17.75
C ASN A 752 17.51 -29.30 19.22
N PHE A 753 16.24 -29.03 19.57
CA PHE A 753 15.66 -29.16 20.92
C PHE A 753 15.08 -30.57 21.24
N ILE A 754 15.41 -31.61 20.48
CA ILE A 754 14.77 -32.93 20.62
C ILE A 754 15.35 -33.69 21.83
N GLY A 755 14.90 -33.33 23.04
CA GLY A 755 14.68 -34.32 24.09
C GLY A 755 13.44 -35.16 23.74
N ASN A 756 13.36 -36.41 24.21
CA ASN A 756 12.21 -37.33 24.07
C ASN A 756 10.93 -36.83 24.78
N ASN A 757 10.48 -35.62 24.45
CA ASN A 757 9.31 -34.98 25.02
C ASN A 757 8.17 -35.05 24.01
N ILE A 758 7.05 -35.60 24.46
CA ILE A 758 5.82 -35.69 23.70
C ILE A 758 5.33 -34.33 23.15
N HIS A 759 5.45 -33.27 23.95
CA HIS A 759 4.93 -31.95 23.60
C HIS A 759 5.79 -31.27 22.53
N THR A 760 7.11 -31.53 22.50
CA THR A 760 8.00 -30.97 21.48
C THR A 760 7.77 -31.60 20.12
N TRP A 761 7.58 -32.92 20.06
CA TRP A 761 7.20 -33.62 18.82
C TRP A 761 5.84 -33.16 18.26
N ASN A 762 4.86 -32.94 19.14
CA ASN A 762 3.55 -32.41 18.74
C ASN A 762 3.66 -30.96 18.24
N SER A 763 4.35 -30.08 18.96
CA SER A 763 4.58 -28.70 18.53
C SER A 763 5.34 -28.62 17.21
N ARG A 764 6.35 -29.49 17.01
CA ARG A 764 7.06 -29.64 15.73
C ARG A 764 6.11 -29.96 14.59
N GLY A 765 5.20 -30.92 14.82
CA GLY A 765 4.15 -31.24 13.87
C GLY A 765 3.27 -30.03 13.53
N ASP A 766 2.87 -29.26 14.54
CA ASP A 766 2.01 -28.07 14.35
C ASP A 766 2.68 -27.01 13.48
N ILE A 767 3.99 -26.79 13.65
CA ILE A 767 4.76 -25.83 12.83
C ILE A 767 4.91 -26.34 11.41
N LEU A 768 5.26 -27.61 11.23
CA LEU A 768 5.39 -28.23 9.90
C LEU A 768 4.07 -28.16 9.14
N ARG A 769 2.95 -28.37 9.82
CA ARG A 769 1.62 -28.22 9.25
C ARG A 769 1.32 -26.78 8.83
N GLN A 770 1.76 -25.77 9.60
CA GLN A 770 1.64 -24.35 9.21
C GLN A 770 2.53 -23.97 8.01
N LEU A 771 3.56 -24.76 7.73
CA LEU A 771 4.44 -24.60 6.57
C LEU A 771 4.02 -25.43 5.36
N ASP A 772 2.82 -26.01 5.38
CA ASP A 772 2.30 -26.91 4.34
C ASP A 772 3.18 -28.17 4.12
N ARG A 773 4.02 -28.54 5.10
CA ARG A 773 4.88 -29.74 5.08
C ARG A 773 4.19 -30.89 5.81
N TYR A 774 3.04 -31.29 5.28
CA TYR A 774 2.10 -32.19 5.96
C TYR A 774 2.66 -33.60 6.22
N GLU A 775 3.44 -34.17 5.30
CA GLU A 775 4.06 -35.49 5.49
C GLU A 775 5.06 -35.51 6.66
N GLU A 776 5.83 -34.44 6.83
CA GLU A 776 6.78 -34.32 7.93
C GLU A 776 6.08 -33.99 9.26
N ALA A 777 4.96 -33.26 9.19
CA ALA A 777 4.09 -33.03 10.34
C ALA A 777 3.54 -34.36 10.86
N ILE A 778 3.01 -35.21 9.96
CA ILE A 778 2.53 -36.57 10.27
C ILE A 778 3.62 -37.37 10.97
N PHE A 779 4.85 -37.39 10.44
CA PHE A 779 5.97 -38.08 11.08
C PHE A 779 6.22 -37.59 12.51
N SER A 780 6.13 -36.28 12.73
CA SER A 780 6.34 -35.67 14.05
C SER A 780 5.22 -36.04 15.04
N TYR A 781 3.97 -36.04 14.59
CA TYR A 781 2.84 -36.50 15.41
C TYR A 781 2.92 -38.00 15.72
N ASP A 782 3.32 -38.84 14.75
CA ASP A 782 3.54 -40.27 14.97
C ASP A 782 4.63 -40.51 16.02
N LYS A 783 5.69 -39.69 16.06
CA LYS A 783 6.70 -39.75 17.13
C LYS A 783 6.14 -39.37 18.49
N ALA A 784 5.32 -38.33 18.58
CA ALA A 784 4.62 -37.97 19.83
C ALA A 784 3.73 -39.13 20.32
N LEU A 785 2.97 -39.73 19.41
CA LEU A 785 2.05 -40.83 19.69
C LEU A 785 2.77 -42.15 20.01
N ALA A 786 3.98 -42.37 19.47
CA ALA A 786 4.82 -43.51 19.84
C ALA A 786 5.32 -43.41 21.29
N ILE A 787 5.54 -42.19 21.80
CA ILE A 787 5.89 -41.96 23.22
C ILE A 787 4.65 -42.12 24.10
N LYS A 788 3.51 -41.55 23.69
CA LYS A 788 2.26 -41.59 24.45
C LYS A 788 1.04 -41.77 23.52
N PRO A 789 0.55 -43.02 23.39
CA PRO A 789 -0.57 -43.33 22.51
C PRO A 789 -1.93 -42.74 22.93
N ASP A 790 -2.10 -42.35 24.20
CA ASP A 790 -3.33 -41.74 24.74
C ASP A 790 -3.31 -40.19 24.70
N PHE A 791 -2.45 -39.60 23.88
CA PHE A 791 -2.38 -38.15 23.69
C PHE A 791 -3.37 -37.68 22.61
N TYR A 792 -4.58 -37.33 23.04
CA TYR A 792 -5.69 -37.02 22.13
C TYR A 792 -5.41 -35.78 21.27
N GLU A 793 -4.66 -34.78 21.76
CA GLU A 793 -4.28 -33.59 20.97
C GLU A 793 -3.42 -33.97 19.77
N ALA A 794 -2.46 -34.90 19.91
CA ALA A 794 -1.66 -35.36 18.78
C ALA A 794 -2.46 -36.20 17.78
N TRP A 795 -3.46 -36.97 18.24
CA TRP A 795 -4.38 -37.67 17.32
C TRP A 795 -5.26 -36.71 16.52
N ASP A 796 -5.76 -35.64 17.13
CA ASP A 796 -6.53 -34.60 16.43
C ASP A 796 -5.64 -33.84 15.43
N ASN A 797 -4.47 -33.38 15.86
CA ASN A 797 -3.51 -32.69 15.01
C ASN A 797 -3.03 -33.55 13.83
N LEU A 798 -2.79 -34.85 14.05
CA LEU A 798 -2.51 -35.82 13.00
C LEU A 798 -3.68 -35.91 12.00
N GLY A 799 -4.91 -35.95 12.50
CA GLY A 799 -6.12 -35.92 11.68
C GLY A 799 -6.19 -34.68 10.79
N ILE A 800 -5.84 -33.50 11.32
CA ILE A 800 -5.81 -32.25 10.55
C ILE A 800 -4.77 -32.32 9.44
N ALA A 801 -3.54 -32.79 9.72
CA ALA A 801 -2.52 -32.94 8.68
C ALA A 801 -2.91 -33.94 7.58
N LEU A 802 -3.61 -35.02 7.93
CA LEU A 802 -4.14 -35.98 6.96
C LEU A 802 -5.27 -35.40 6.12
N PHE A 803 -6.12 -34.57 6.71
CA PHE A 803 -7.21 -33.87 6.02
C PHE A 803 -6.66 -32.93 4.93
N GLU A 804 -5.64 -32.14 5.25
CA GLU A 804 -5.02 -31.21 4.29
C GLU A 804 -4.33 -31.94 3.11
N LEU A 805 -3.90 -33.18 3.30
CA LEU A 805 -3.40 -34.06 2.22
C LEU A 805 -4.51 -34.75 1.40
N GLY A 806 -5.78 -34.49 1.69
CA GLY A 806 -6.92 -35.16 1.07
C GLY A 806 -7.09 -36.62 1.50
N ARG A 807 -6.42 -37.07 2.57
CA ARG A 807 -6.52 -38.44 3.12
C ARG A 807 -7.65 -38.52 4.15
N TYR A 808 -8.86 -38.22 3.70
CA TYR A 808 -10.03 -37.99 4.57
C TYR A 808 -10.41 -39.20 5.43
N GLU A 809 -10.36 -40.42 4.92
CA GLU A 809 -10.67 -41.62 5.70
C GLU A 809 -9.68 -41.84 6.86
N GLU A 810 -8.39 -41.56 6.64
CA GLU A 810 -7.37 -41.68 7.68
C GLU A 810 -7.45 -40.54 8.70
N ALA A 811 -7.84 -39.35 8.25
CA ALA A 811 -8.15 -38.23 9.12
C ALA A 811 -9.30 -38.58 10.08
N ILE A 812 -10.41 -39.11 9.55
CA ILE A 812 -11.56 -39.57 10.35
C ILE A 812 -11.14 -40.62 11.38
N ALA A 813 -10.31 -41.60 10.98
CA ALA A 813 -9.81 -42.61 11.90
C ALA A 813 -8.95 -42.02 13.04
N SER A 814 -8.18 -40.96 12.76
CA SER A 814 -7.38 -40.25 13.76
C SER A 814 -8.26 -39.43 14.71
N TYR A 815 -9.27 -38.73 14.20
CA TYR A 815 -10.26 -38.04 15.02
C TYR A 815 -11.07 -39.00 15.90
N ASP A 816 -11.48 -40.15 15.37
CA ASP A 816 -12.18 -41.19 16.14
C ASP A 816 -11.33 -41.70 17.31
N LYS A 817 -10.01 -41.83 17.14
CA LYS A 817 -9.08 -42.17 18.23
C LYS A 817 -8.98 -41.05 19.26
N ALA A 818 -8.87 -39.79 18.84
CA ALA A 818 -8.88 -38.65 19.76
C ALA A 818 -10.17 -38.60 20.59
N LEU A 819 -11.31 -38.81 19.95
CA LEU A 819 -12.64 -38.81 20.57
C LEU A 819 -12.89 -40.04 21.46
N ALA A 820 -12.29 -41.20 21.15
CA ALA A 820 -12.31 -42.36 22.03
C ALA A 820 -11.59 -42.10 23.37
N ILE A 821 -10.53 -41.29 23.34
CA ILE A 821 -9.77 -40.88 24.54
C ILE A 821 -10.51 -39.74 25.27
N LYS A 822 -10.97 -38.72 24.54
CA LYS A 822 -11.64 -37.54 25.09
C LYS A 822 -12.95 -37.22 24.33
N PRO A 823 -14.09 -37.83 24.72
CA PRO A 823 -15.35 -37.68 24.00
C PRO A 823 -15.96 -36.27 23.99
N ASN A 824 -15.58 -35.41 24.94
CA ASN A 824 -16.05 -34.03 25.05
C ASN A 824 -15.12 -33.03 24.32
N PHE A 825 -14.21 -33.50 23.47
CA PHE A 825 -13.34 -32.63 22.68
C PHE A 825 -14.05 -32.16 21.41
N TYR A 826 -14.72 -31.00 21.49
CA TYR A 826 -15.58 -30.50 20.42
C TYR A 826 -14.83 -30.18 19.11
N TYR A 827 -13.56 -29.79 19.17
CA TYR A 827 -12.72 -29.55 17.97
C TYR A 827 -12.62 -30.81 17.09
N ALA A 828 -12.32 -31.96 17.67
CA ALA A 828 -12.26 -33.22 16.92
C ALA A 828 -13.62 -33.64 16.35
N TRP A 829 -14.73 -33.35 17.02
CA TRP A 829 -16.07 -33.56 16.44
C TRP A 829 -16.33 -32.66 15.23
N ASN A 830 -15.89 -31.40 15.27
CA ASN A 830 -16.00 -30.48 14.15
C ASN A 830 -15.11 -30.93 12.97
N ASN A 831 -13.82 -31.16 13.22
CA ASN A 831 -12.85 -31.58 12.20
C ASN A 831 -13.23 -32.92 11.54
N ARG A 832 -13.81 -33.84 12.31
CA ARG A 832 -14.38 -35.09 11.79
C ARG A 832 -15.58 -34.84 10.88
N GLY A 833 -16.42 -33.86 11.22
CA GLY A 833 -17.52 -33.43 10.37
C GLY A 833 -17.03 -32.90 9.03
N ASP A 834 -15.99 -32.06 9.04
CA ASP A 834 -15.39 -31.48 7.83
C ASP A 834 -14.88 -32.59 6.90
N ALA A 835 -14.11 -33.54 7.45
CA ALA A 835 -13.61 -34.70 6.71
C ALA A 835 -14.73 -35.58 6.12
N LEU A 836 -15.87 -35.72 6.81
CA LEU A 836 -17.04 -36.44 6.29
C LEU A 836 -17.76 -35.66 5.20
N SER A 837 -17.77 -34.33 5.29
CA SER A 837 -18.36 -33.44 4.29
C SER A 837 -17.62 -33.55 2.94
N GLU A 838 -16.28 -33.54 2.97
CA GLU A 838 -15.43 -33.72 1.78
C GLU A 838 -15.65 -35.08 1.09
N LEU A 839 -16.00 -36.12 1.86
CA LEU A 839 -16.38 -37.44 1.31
C LEU A 839 -17.83 -37.51 0.81
N GLY A 840 -18.57 -36.41 0.81
CA GLY A 840 -19.98 -36.34 0.45
C GLY A 840 -20.92 -37.03 1.46
N LYS A 841 -20.43 -37.37 2.66
CA LYS A 841 -21.20 -38.03 3.73
C LYS A 841 -21.89 -37.02 4.63
N TYR A 842 -22.63 -36.09 4.02
CA TYR A 842 -23.21 -34.92 4.70
C TYR A 842 -24.09 -35.24 5.93
N LYS A 843 -24.84 -36.36 5.90
CA LYS A 843 -25.66 -36.77 7.06
C LYS A 843 -24.83 -37.13 8.29
N GLU A 844 -23.69 -37.79 8.10
CA GLU A 844 -22.76 -38.15 9.18
C GLU A 844 -21.95 -36.93 9.63
N ALA A 845 -21.63 -36.02 8.70
CA ALA A 845 -21.01 -34.74 8.99
C ALA A 845 -21.91 -33.90 9.93
N ILE A 846 -23.18 -33.72 9.58
CA ILE A 846 -24.17 -33.01 10.41
C ILE A 846 -24.28 -33.62 11.80
N ALA A 847 -24.30 -34.95 11.91
CA ALA A 847 -24.33 -35.61 13.22
C ALA A 847 -23.07 -35.30 14.05
N SER A 848 -21.90 -35.14 13.42
CA SER A 848 -20.65 -34.77 14.09
C SER A 848 -20.67 -33.30 14.53
N TYR A 849 -21.14 -32.39 13.69
CA TYR A 849 -21.34 -30.99 14.07
C TYR A 849 -22.37 -30.81 15.18
N ASP A 850 -23.50 -31.53 15.12
CA ASP A 850 -24.50 -31.54 16.19
C ASP A 850 -23.88 -31.98 17.52
N ARG A 851 -22.98 -32.98 17.51
CA ARG A 851 -22.24 -33.39 18.71
C ARG A 851 -21.29 -32.31 19.20
N ALA A 852 -20.52 -31.66 18.32
CA ALA A 852 -19.69 -30.52 18.70
C ALA A 852 -20.53 -29.42 19.36
N LEU A 853 -21.69 -29.08 18.77
CA LEU A 853 -22.62 -28.06 19.25
C LEU A 853 -23.34 -28.43 20.56
N THR A 854 -23.54 -29.73 20.84
CA THR A 854 -24.05 -30.16 22.16
C THR A 854 -23.03 -29.95 23.28
N ILE A 855 -21.74 -30.00 22.97
CA ILE A 855 -20.64 -29.77 23.92
C ILE A 855 -20.39 -28.26 24.06
N LYS A 856 -20.34 -27.54 22.94
CA LYS A 856 -20.10 -26.10 22.86
C LYS A 856 -21.09 -25.46 21.89
N SER A 857 -22.16 -24.88 22.44
CA SER A 857 -23.27 -24.35 21.63
C SER A 857 -22.97 -23.03 20.90
N ASP A 858 -21.91 -22.32 21.31
CA ASP A 858 -21.47 -21.03 20.75
C ASP A 858 -20.26 -21.17 19.81
N ASP A 859 -20.03 -22.36 19.26
CA ASP A 859 -19.01 -22.56 18.23
C ASP A 859 -19.51 -22.10 16.85
N ARG A 860 -19.00 -20.96 16.38
CA ARG A 860 -19.32 -20.40 15.07
C ARG A 860 -19.02 -21.39 13.93
N TYR A 861 -17.85 -22.03 13.95
CA TYR A 861 -17.40 -22.87 12.84
C TYR A 861 -18.28 -24.10 12.68
N ALA A 862 -18.68 -24.72 13.80
CA ALA A 862 -19.60 -25.86 13.76
C ALA A 862 -21.00 -25.46 13.25
N TRP A 863 -21.48 -24.24 13.54
CA TRP A 863 -22.73 -23.75 12.94
C TRP A 863 -22.60 -23.48 11.44
N ASP A 864 -21.49 -22.89 11.01
CA ASP A 864 -21.17 -22.56 9.61
C ASP A 864 -21.04 -23.83 8.76
N ASN A 865 -20.16 -24.76 9.17
CA ASN A 865 -19.89 -26.02 8.47
C ASN A 865 -21.13 -26.94 8.44
N ARG A 866 -21.97 -26.88 9.48
CA ARG A 866 -23.27 -27.54 9.50
C ARG A 866 -24.23 -26.92 8.49
N GLY A 867 -24.20 -25.60 8.33
CA GLY A 867 -24.95 -24.88 7.30
C GLY A 867 -24.56 -25.35 5.90
N ASP A 868 -23.26 -25.41 5.61
CA ASP A 868 -22.72 -25.86 4.32
C ASP A 868 -23.17 -27.29 4.01
N ALA A 869 -23.00 -28.23 4.95
CA ALA A 869 -23.43 -29.61 4.77
C ALA A 869 -24.96 -29.76 4.61
N LEU A 870 -25.76 -28.86 5.19
CA LEU A 870 -27.22 -28.82 5.00
C LEU A 870 -27.60 -28.25 3.63
N SER A 871 -26.87 -27.23 3.16
CA SER A 871 -27.06 -26.63 1.84
C SER A 871 -26.79 -27.65 0.74
N GLU A 872 -25.70 -28.44 0.85
CA GLU A 872 -25.39 -29.55 -0.07
C GLU A 872 -26.45 -30.66 -0.09
N LEU A 873 -27.21 -30.83 0.99
CA LEU A 873 -28.34 -31.76 1.05
C LEU A 873 -29.66 -31.15 0.52
N GLY A 874 -29.64 -29.89 0.08
CA GLY A 874 -30.84 -29.14 -0.33
C GLY A 874 -31.77 -28.77 0.84
N ARG A 875 -31.29 -28.83 2.09
CA ARG A 875 -32.06 -28.46 3.29
C ARG A 875 -31.82 -26.99 3.65
N TYR A 876 -32.15 -26.12 2.70
CA TYR A 876 -31.74 -24.71 2.73
C TYR A 876 -32.28 -23.91 3.92
N GLU A 877 -33.52 -24.14 4.37
CA GLU A 877 -34.05 -23.42 5.55
C GLU A 877 -33.27 -23.75 6.84
N GLU A 878 -32.86 -25.00 6.99
CA GLU A 878 -32.04 -25.41 8.14
C GLU A 878 -30.59 -24.93 8.00
N ALA A 879 -30.09 -24.82 6.77
CA ALA A 879 -28.80 -24.21 6.48
C ALA A 879 -28.80 -22.72 6.89
N ILE A 880 -29.80 -21.96 6.43
CA ILE A 880 -30.00 -20.54 6.79
C ILE A 880 -30.12 -20.37 8.30
N ALA A 881 -30.87 -21.23 8.99
CA ALA A 881 -30.97 -21.19 10.44
C ALA A 881 -29.61 -21.43 11.13
N SER A 882 -28.76 -22.29 10.55
CA SER A 882 -27.41 -22.55 11.05
C SER A 882 -26.48 -21.35 10.80
N TYR A 883 -26.52 -20.77 9.61
CA TYR A 883 -25.79 -19.54 9.30
C TYR A 883 -26.25 -18.35 10.16
N ASP A 884 -27.54 -18.19 10.41
CA ASP A 884 -28.07 -17.16 11.31
C ASP A 884 -27.52 -17.33 12.74
N LYS A 885 -27.32 -18.58 13.21
CA LYS A 885 -26.67 -18.86 14.50
C LYS A 885 -25.18 -18.52 14.47
N ALA A 886 -24.47 -18.84 13.39
CA ALA A 886 -23.07 -18.44 13.21
C ALA A 886 -22.92 -16.91 13.18
N LEU A 887 -23.78 -16.21 12.44
CA LEU A 887 -23.78 -14.75 12.31
C LEU A 887 -24.24 -14.03 13.59
N ALA A 888 -25.05 -14.67 14.43
CA ALA A 888 -25.36 -14.14 15.76
C ALA A 888 -24.14 -14.12 16.69
N ILE A 889 -23.17 -15.03 16.47
CA ILE A 889 -21.90 -15.06 17.20
C ILE A 889 -20.90 -14.08 16.57
N LYS A 890 -20.81 -14.06 15.23
CA LYS A 890 -19.90 -13.22 14.45
C LYS A 890 -20.64 -12.52 13.29
N PRO A 891 -21.16 -11.30 13.49
CA PRO A 891 -21.96 -10.62 12.48
C PRO A 891 -21.20 -10.17 11.22
N ASP A 892 -19.88 -10.06 11.31
CA ASP A 892 -18.98 -9.55 10.26
C ASP A 892 -18.32 -10.68 9.44
N ASP A 893 -18.94 -11.85 9.37
CA ASP A 893 -18.44 -12.96 8.56
C ASP A 893 -18.95 -12.93 7.11
N HIS A 894 -18.11 -12.41 6.21
CA HIS A 894 -18.45 -12.27 4.80
C HIS A 894 -18.65 -13.62 4.07
N ASP A 895 -17.92 -14.67 4.47
CA ASP A 895 -18.06 -16.00 3.84
C ASP A 895 -19.39 -16.62 4.25
N THR A 896 -19.73 -16.62 5.54
CA THR A 896 -21.03 -17.08 6.04
C THR A 896 -22.20 -16.27 5.46
N LEU A 897 -22.06 -14.94 5.32
CA LEU A 897 -23.08 -14.10 4.69
C LEU A 897 -23.28 -14.46 3.21
N ASN A 898 -22.22 -14.77 2.49
CA ASN A 898 -22.30 -15.23 1.11
C ASN A 898 -22.95 -16.62 1.02
N ASN A 899 -22.55 -17.59 1.86
CA ASN A 899 -23.15 -18.93 1.86
C ASN A 899 -24.64 -18.90 2.23
N ARG A 900 -25.01 -18.06 3.21
CA ARG A 900 -26.41 -17.76 3.52
C ARG A 900 -27.15 -17.17 2.33
N GLY A 901 -26.51 -16.25 1.60
CA GLY A 901 -27.05 -15.69 0.37
C GLY A 901 -27.32 -16.77 -0.69
N ILE A 902 -26.39 -17.71 -0.87
CA ILE A 902 -26.51 -18.83 -1.82
C ILE A 902 -27.72 -19.70 -1.44
N SER A 903 -27.84 -20.10 -0.18
CA SER A 903 -29.01 -20.90 0.26
C SER A 903 -30.34 -20.15 0.14
N LEU A 904 -30.34 -18.81 0.26
CA LEU A 904 -31.54 -17.99 0.02
C LEU A 904 -31.91 -17.91 -1.47
N ASP A 905 -30.90 -17.81 -2.33
CA ASP A 905 -31.05 -17.79 -3.78
C ASP A 905 -31.68 -19.08 -4.29
N GLU A 906 -31.19 -20.23 -3.81
CA GLU A 906 -31.72 -21.57 -4.09
C GLU A 906 -33.19 -21.76 -3.65
N LEU A 907 -33.64 -21.03 -2.61
CA LEU A 907 -35.04 -20.99 -2.18
C LEU A 907 -35.90 -20.00 -2.98
N GLY A 908 -35.30 -19.25 -3.92
CA GLY A 908 -35.96 -18.18 -4.66
C GLY A 908 -36.23 -16.92 -3.84
N ARG A 909 -35.59 -16.76 -2.68
CA ARG A 909 -35.71 -15.57 -1.80
C ARG A 909 -34.67 -14.52 -2.19
N TYR A 910 -34.74 -14.09 -3.45
CA TYR A 910 -33.70 -13.29 -4.11
C TYR A 910 -33.40 -11.95 -3.43
N GLU A 911 -34.41 -11.20 -2.95
CA GLU A 911 -34.16 -9.94 -2.25
C GLU A 911 -33.40 -10.13 -0.93
N GLU A 912 -33.67 -11.22 -0.20
CA GLU A 912 -32.95 -11.54 1.04
C GLU A 912 -31.55 -12.06 0.77
N ALA A 913 -31.36 -12.77 -0.35
CA ALA A 913 -30.04 -13.17 -0.84
C ALA A 913 -29.19 -11.93 -1.17
N ILE A 914 -29.73 -11.00 -1.97
CA ILE A 914 -29.08 -9.72 -2.30
C ILE A 914 -28.72 -8.94 -1.03
N ALA A 915 -29.62 -8.85 -0.06
CA ALA A 915 -29.33 -8.19 1.22
C ALA A 915 -28.20 -8.88 2.01
N SER A 916 -28.05 -10.20 1.88
CA SER A 916 -26.95 -10.95 2.49
C SER A 916 -25.63 -10.70 1.76
N TYR A 917 -25.64 -10.71 0.42
CA TYR A 917 -24.47 -10.36 -0.40
C TYR A 917 -24.04 -8.90 -0.21
N ASP A 918 -24.96 -7.95 -0.14
CA ASP A 918 -24.66 -6.54 0.12
C ASP A 918 -23.97 -6.35 1.46
N LYS A 919 -24.39 -7.09 2.50
CA LYS A 919 -23.70 -7.10 3.79
C LYS A 919 -22.30 -7.70 3.67
N ALA A 920 -22.13 -8.80 2.95
CA ALA A 920 -20.82 -9.40 2.70
C ALA A 920 -19.89 -8.42 1.96
N LEU A 921 -20.41 -7.71 0.96
CA LEU A 921 -19.69 -6.75 0.14
C LEU A 921 -19.38 -5.44 0.88
N ALA A 922 -20.21 -5.04 1.86
CA ALA A 922 -19.91 -3.93 2.75
C ALA A 922 -18.70 -4.22 3.66
N ILE A 923 -18.51 -5.48 4.04
CA ILE A 923 -17.35 -5.95 4.82
C ILE A 923 -16.12 -6.12 3.92
N LYS A 924 -16.30 -6.76 2.76
CA LYS A 924 -15.22 -7.07 1.80
C LYS A 924 -15.60 -6.65 0.38
N PRO A 925 -15.32 -5.40 -0.01
CA PRO A 925 -15.71 -4.89 -1.33
C PRO A 925 -15.06 -5.59 -2.52
N ASN A 926 -13.90 -6.22 -2.33
CA ASN A 926 -13.16 -6.96 -3.36
C ASN A 926 -13.51 -8.47 -3.42
N PHE A 927 -14.69 -8.86 -2.94
CA PHE A 927 -15.13 -10.25 -2.95
C PHE A 927 -15.87 -10.60 -4.26
N HIS A 928 -15.13 -11.09 -5.26
CA HIS A 928 -15.67 -11.36 -6.60
C HIS A 928 -16.78 -12.42 -6.63
N TYR A 929 -16.74 -13.44 -5.77
CA TYR A 929 -17.83 -14.43 -5.68
C TYR A 929 -19.16 -13.79 -5.24
N ALA A 930 -19.17 -12.94 -4.21
CA ALA A 930 -20.38 -12.26 -3.77
C ALA A 930 -20.93 -11.28 -4.82
N TRP A 931 -20.05 -10.58 -5.56
CA TRP A 931 -20.50 -9.75 -6.70
C TRP A 931 -21.16 -10.57 -7.81
N ASN A 932 -20.60 -11.74 -8.14
CA ASN A 932 -21.19 -12.65 -9.12
C ASN A 932 -22.54 -13.20 -8.65
N ASN A 933 -22.59 -13.74 -7.44
CA ASN A 933 -23.81 -14.34 -6.88
C ASN A 933 -24.93 -13.31 -6.71
N ARG A 934 -24.57 -12.06 -6.33
CA ARG A 934 -25.51 -10.94 -6.32
C ARG A 934 -26.05 -10.63 -7.72
N GLY A 935 -25.19 -10.67 -8.73
CA GLY A 935 -25.58 -10.53 -10.14
C GLY A 935 -26.58 -11.61 -10.55
N ASP A 936 -26.35 -12.86 -10.15
CA ASP A 936 -27.22 -14.00 -10.45
C ASP A 936 -28.61 -13.82 -9.82
N SER A 937 -28.71 -13.44 -8.54
CA SER A 937 -29.99 -13.12 -7.91
C SER A 937 -30.72 -11.94 -8.57
N LEU A 938 -29.98 -10.90 -8.99
CA LEU A 938 -30.55 -9.74 -9.68
C LEU A 938 -31.09 -10.11 -11.07
N ARG A 939 -30.40 -11.00 -11.78
CA ARG A 939 -30.86 -11.56 -13.05
C ARG A 939 -32.19 -12.30 -12.87
N GLN A 940 -32.31 -13.13 -11.82
CA GLN A 940 -33.58 -13.84 -11.52
C GLN A 940 -34.75 -12.88 -11.23
N LEU A 941 -34.47 -11.71 -10.66
CA LEU A 941 -35.45 -10.63 -10.46
C LEU A 941 -35.68 -9.76 -11.71
N LEU A 942 -35.08 -10.09 -12.85
CA LEU A 942 -35.14 -9.33 -14.10
C LEU A 942 -34.54 -7.90 -13.97
N ARG A 943 -33.69 -7.67 -12.96
CA ARG A 943 -32.99 -6.39 -12.72
C ARG A 943 -31.65 -6.39 -13.47
N TYR A 944 -31.75 -6.52 -14.79
CA TYR A 944 -30.60 -6.83 -15.65
C TYR A 944 -29.46 -5.79 -15.62
N GLU A 945 -29.75 -4.49 -15.61
CA GLU A 945 -28.69 -3.47 -15.56
C GLU A 945 -27.90 -3.53 -14.24
N GLU A 946 -28.57 -3.76 -13.10
CA GLU A 946 -27.88 -3.92 -11.81
C GLU A 946 -27.11 -5.25 -11.73
N ALA A 947 -27.58 -6.28 -12.42
CA ALA A 947 -26.85 -7.53 -12.57
C ALA A 947 -25.57 -7.30 -13.38
N LEU A 948 -25.64 -6.57 -14.50
CA LEU A 948 -24.47 -6.19 -15.30
C LEU A 948 -23.45 -5.39 -14.49
N ASP A 949 -23.89 -4.40 -13.70
CA ASP A 949 -23.00 -3.67 -12.79
C ASP A 949 -22.29 -4.58 -11.78
N SER A 950 -23.00 -5.61 -11.30
CA SER A 950 -22.45 -6.58 -10.35
C SER A 950 -21.40 -7.49 -11.01
N TYR A 951 -21.68 -8.01 -12.22
CA TYR A 951 -20.71 -8.79 -12.97
C TYR A 951 -19.51 -7.95 -13.45
N ASP A 952 -19.72 -6.70 -13.87
CA ASP A 952 -18.65 -5.77 -14.25
C ASP A 952 -17.69 -5.53 -13.09
N LYS A 953 -18.20 -5.41 -11.86
CA LYS A 953 -17.38 -5.35 -10.65
C LYS A 953 -16.64 -6.66 -10.40
N ALA A 954 -17.30 -7.82 -10.54
CA ALA A 954 -16.67 -9.12 -10.35
C ALA A 954 -15.48 -9.32 -11.31
N VAL A 955 -15.64 -9.02 -12.60
CA VAL A 955 -14.57 -9.16 -13.60
C VAL A 955 -13.52 -8.05 -13.54
N ALA A 956 -13.85 -6.87 -13.01
CA ALA A 956 -12.86 -5.83 -12.73
C ALA A 956 -11.94 -6.20 -11.57
N ILE A 957 -12.48 -6.89 -10.55
CA ILE A 957 -11.69 -7.43 -9.43
C ILE A 957 -10.86 -8.63 -9.88
N GLN A 958 -11.48 -9.59 -10.58
CA GLN A 958 -10.85 -10.83 -11.01
C GLN A 958 -11.08 -11.08 -12.51
N PRO A 959 -10.20 -10.56 -13.40
CA PRO A 959 -10.39 -10.64 -14.85
C PRO A 959 -10.41 -12.05 -15.44
N ASN A 960 -9.80 -13.04 -14.76
CA ASN A 960 -9.79 -14.44 -15.16
C ASN A 960 -10.94 -15.26 -14.51
N PHE A 961 -11.97 -14.61 -13.97
CA PHE A 961 -13.13 -15.30 -13.42
C PHE A 961 -14.15 -15.61 -14.52
N HIS A 962 -14.04 -16.81 -15.11
CA HIS A 962 -14.84 -17.21 -16.28
C HIS A 962 -16.35 -17.25 -16.02
N TYR A 963 -16.82 -17.63 -14.83
CA TYR A 963 -18.25 -17.64 -14.48
C TYR A 963 -18.88 -16.25 -14.60
N ALA A 964 -18.23 -15.19 -14.09
CA ALA A 964 -18.78 -13.85 -14.22
C ALA A 964 -18.82 -13.35 -15.66
N TRP A 965 -17.85 -13.72 -16.51
CA TRP A 965 -17.91 -13.40 -17.94
C TRP A 965 -19.04 -14.13 -18.66
N ASP A 966 -19.29 -15.39 -18.31
CA ASP A 966 -20.38 -16.19 -18.86
C ASP A 966 -21.75 -15.65 -18.42
N ASN A 967 -21.95 -15.44 -17.12
CA ASN A 967 -23.19 -14.90 -16.55
C ASN A 967 -23.49 -13.49 -17.05
N ARG A 968 -22.46 -12.66 -17.25
CA ARG A 968 -22.59 -11.36 -17.93
C ARG A 968 -23.04 -11.50 -19.38
N GLY A 969 -22.48 -12.47 -20.10
CA GLY A 969 -22.89 -12.78 -21.47
C GLY A 969 -24.36 -13.18 -21.54
N ASP A 970 -24.80 -14.00 -20.60
CA ASP A 970 -26.20 -14.43 -20.50
C ASP A 970 -27.16 -13.25 -20.29
N VAL A 971 -26.87 -12.34 -19.35
CA VAL A 971 -27.71 -11.16 -19.12
C VAL A 971 -27.72 -10.23 -20.34
N LEU A 972 -26.59 -10.08 -21.03
CA LEU A 972 -26.55 -9.31 -22.27
C LEU A 972 -27.40 -9.97 -23.37
N SER A 973 -27.40 -11.30 -23.44
CA SER A 973 -28.26 -12.03 -24.38
C SER A 973 -29.74 -11.87 -24.04
N GLU A 974 -30.11 -11.85 -22.75
CA GLU A 974 -31.49 -11.59 -22.29
C GLU A 974 -31.96 -10.15 -22.56
N LEU A 975 -31.02 -9.20 -22.67
CA LEU A 975 -31.26 -7.81 -23.08
C LEU A 975 -31.22 -7.60 -24.61
N ASP A 976 -31.17 -8.67 -25.41
CA ASP A 976 -31.00 -8.64 -26.86
C ASP A 976 -29.70 -7.94 -27.34
N ARG A 977 -28.70 -7.79 -26.46
CA ARG A 977 -27.37 -7.20 -26.76
C ARG A 977 -26.39 -8.28 -27.19
N TYR A 978 -26.76 -9.02 -28.25
CA TYR A 978 -26.08 -10.25 -28.66
C TYR A 978 -24.59 -10.08 -29.02
N GLU A 979 -24.19 -8.99 -29.68
CA GLU A 979 -22.77 -8.73 -29.98
C GLU A 979 -21.91 -8.57 -28.72
N GLU A 980 -22.43 -7.89 -27.69
CA GLU A 980 -21.73 -7.72 -26.41
C GLU A 980 -21.74 -9.02 -25.60
N ALA A 981 -22.79 -9.82 -25.71
CA ALA A 981 -22.86 -11.16 -25.13
C ALA A 981 -21.76 -12.05 -25.72
N ILE A 982 -21.63 -12.10 -27.05
CA ILE A 982 -20.57 -12.86 -27.75
C ILE A 982 -19.18 -12.41 -27.28
N ALA A 983 -18.94 -11.10 -27.15
CA ALA A 983 -17.66 -10.60 -26.65
C ALA A 983 -17.37 -11.00 -25.20
N SER A 984 -18.41 -11.16 -24.37
CA SER A 984 -18.28 -11.65 -22.98
C SER A 984 -18.00 -13.14 -22.94
N TYR A 985 -18.72 -13.93 -23.74
CA TYR A 985 -18.47 -15.36 -23.91
C TYR A 985 -17.07 -15.64 -24.46
N ASP A 986 -16.58 -14.86 -25.43
CA ASP A 986 -15.22 -14.98 -25.96
C ASP A 986 -14.16 -14.78 -24.86
N LYS A 987 -14.40 -13.86 -23.91
CA LYS A 987 -13.52 -13.66 -22.75
C LYS A 987 -13.58 -14.82 -21.76
N ALA A 988 -14.77 -15.35 -21.48
CA ALA A 988 -14.93 -16.54 -20.65
C ALA A 988 -14.17 -17.74 -21.24
N LEU A 989 -14.32 -17.97 -22.54
CA LEU A 989 -13.69 -19.06 -23.29
C LEU A 989 -12.18 -18.87 -23.48
N ALA A 990 -11.68 -17.63 -23.52
CA ALA A 990 -10.24 -17.37 -23.53
C ALA A 990 -9.57 -17.81 -22.23
N VAL A 991 -10.30 -17.78 -21.11
CA VAL A 991 -9.83 -18.27 -19.80
C VAL A 991 -10.04 -19.78 -19.67
N LYS A 992 -11.25 -20.26 -20.00
CA LYS A 992 -11.63 -21.66 -19.87
C LYS A 992 -12.22 -22.22 -21.18
N PRO A 993 -11.36 -22.72 -22.09
CA PRO A 993 -11.79 -23.17 -23.42
C PRO A 993 -12.67 -24.43 -23.43
N ASP A 994 -12.62 -25.24 -22.37
CA ASP A 994 -13.37 -26.49 -22.22
C ASP A 994 -14.76 -26.30 -21.58
N PHE A 995 -15.22 -25.06 -21.41
CA PHE A 995 -16.52 -24.79 -20.81
C PHE A 995 -17.65 -24.87 -21.87
N TYR A 996 -18.21 -26.06 -22.02
CA TYR A 996 -19.19 -26.37 -23.08
C TYR A 996 -20.48 -25.53 -23.03
N PHE A 997 -20.94 -25.14 -21.83
CA PHE A 997 -22.13 -24.30 -21.67
C PHE A 997 -21.96 -22.95 -22.35
N THR A 998 -20.81 -22.29 -22.17
CA THR A 998 -20.52 -21.01 -22.82
C THR A 998 -20.43 -21.14 -24.34
N TRP A 999 -19.84 -22.21 -24.88
CA TRP A 999 -19.84 -22.45 -26.33
C TRP A 999 -21.27 -22.56 -26.89
N HIS A 1000 -22.15 -23.23 -26.17
CA HIS A 1000 -23.57 -23.32 -26.53
C HIS A 1000 -24.29 -21.97 -26.41
N ASN A 1001 -24.09 -21.22 -25.33
CA ASN A 1001 -24.74 -19.92 -25.12
C ASN A 1001 -24.27 -18.90 -26.16
N ARG A 1002 -22.98 -18.92 -26.50
CA ARG A 1002 -22.41 -18.16 -27.62
C ARG A 1002 -23.04 -18.55 -28.96
N GLY A 1003 -23.21 -19.84 -29.21
CA GLY A 1003 -23.91 -20.33 -30.40
C GLY A 1003 -25.35 -19.83 -30.48
N THR A 1004 -26.05 -19.82 -29.34
CA THR A 1004 -27.44 -19.34 -29.24
C THR A 1004 -27.53 -17.84 -29.53
N ALA A 1005 -26.61 -17.02 -28.98
CA ALA A 1005 -26.54 -15.60 -29.29
C ALA A 1005 -26.23 -15.31 -30.77
N LEU A 1006 -25.39 -16.15 -31.41
CA LEU A 1006 -25.10 -16.05 -32.85
C LEU A 1006 -26.30 -16.44 -33.71
N ASP A 1007 -27.06 -17.46 -33.31
CA ASP A 1007 -28.31 -17.86 -33.97
C ASP A 1007 -29.35 -16.73 -33.92
N SER A 1008 -29.49 -16.03 -32.79
CA SER A 1008 -30.37 -14.86 -32.68
C SER A 1008 -30.00 -13.73 -33.64
N LEU A 1009 -28.71 -13.59 -33.97
CA LEU A 1009 -28.21 -12.66 -35.00
C LEU A 1009 -28.30 -13.21 -36.42
N SER A 1010 -28.88 -14.40 -36.63
CA SER A 1010 -28.91 -15.12 -37.91
C SER A 1010 -27.52 -15.44 -38.48
N ARG A 1011 -26.49 -15.49 -37.63
CA ARG A 1011 -25.11 -15.88 -38.00
C ARG A 1011 -24.94 -17.39 -37.89
N TYR A 1012 -25.78 -18.13 -38.62
CA TYR A 1012 -25.97 -19.57 -38.46
C TYR A 1012 -24.68 -20.38 -38.67
N GLU A 1013 -23.80 -20.01 -39.61
CA GLU A 1013 -22.53 -20.71 -39.82
C GLU A 1013 -21.60 -20.64 -38.60
N GLU A 1014 -21.51 -19.49 -37.94
CA GLU A 1014 -20.69 -19.31 -36.75
C GLU A 1014 -21.33 -19.94 -35.51
N ALA A 1015 -22.67 -19.94 -35.44
CA ALA A 1015 -23.42 -20.65 -34.42
C ALA A 1015 -23.14 -22.15 -34.49
N ILE A 1016 -23.19 -22.76 -35.69
CA ILE A 1016 -22.87 -24.19 -35.90
C ILE A 1016 -21.46 -24.51 -35.41
N LEU A 1017 -20.45 -23.69 -35.71
CA LEU A 1017 -19.09 -23.90 -35.20
C LEU A 1017 -19.03 -23.88 -33.68
N SER A 1018 -19.80 -22.99 -33.04
CA SER A 1018 -19.85 -22.90 -31.58
C SER A 1018 -20.55 -24.13 -30.97
N TYR A 1019 -21.65 -24.60 -31.57
CA TYR A 1019 -22.31 -25.83 -31.16
C TYR A 1019 -21.43 -27.06 -31.39
N ASP A 1020 -20.70 -27.14 -32.51
CA ASP A 1020 -19.75 -28.23 -32.78
C ASP A 1020 -18.68 -28.30 -31.69
N ARG A 1021 -18.13 -27.16 -31.25
CA ARG A 1021 -17.19 -27.12 -30.11
C ARG A 1021 -17.82 -27.58 -28.80
N ALA A 1022 -19.05 -27.14 -28.50
CA ALA A 1022 -19.76 -27.63 -27.32
C ALA A 1022 -19.95 -29.16 -27.35
N LEU A 1023 -20.27 -29.72 -28.52
CA LEU A 1023 -20.52 -31.15 -28.73
C LEU A 1023 -19.23 -31.99 -28.80
N GLU A 1024 -18.11 -31.42 -29.23
CA GLU A 1024 -16.78 -32.05 -29.11
C GLU A 1024 -16.41 -32.29 -27.64
N ILE A 1025 -16.76 -31.34 -26.76
CA ILE A 1025 -16.51 -31.44 -25.32
C ILE A 1025 -17.54 -32.33 -24.64
N LYS A 1026 -18.84 -32.13 -24.95
CA LYS A 1026 -19.96 -32.87 -24.37
C LYS A 1026 -20.90 -33.44 -25.45
N PRO A 1027 -20.64 -34.66 -25.96
CA PRO A 1027 -21.41 -35.25 -27.05
C PRO A 1027 -22.87 -35.57 -26.72
N ASP A 1028 -23.21 -35.76 -25.44
CA ASP A 1028 -24.56 -36.08 -24.95
C ASP A 1028 -25.41 -34.83 -24.63
N PHE A 1029 -24.98 -33.64 -25.07
CA PHE A 1029 -25.74 -32.41 -24.85
C PHE A 1029 -26.82 -32.19 -25.93
N HIS A 1030 -28.02 -32.71 -25.66
CA HIS A 1030 -29.14 -32.71 -26.61
C HIS A 1030 -29.61 -31.32 -27.06
N GLU A 1031 -29.56 -30.29 -26.22
CA GLU A 1031 -29.92 -28.92 -26.59
C GLU A 1031 -29.00 -28.36 -27.68
N ALA A 1032 -27.69 -28.59 -27.59
CA ALA A 1032 -26.74 -28.18 -28.61
C ALA A 1032 -26.97 -28.91 -29.94
N TRP A 1033 -27.28 -30.22 -29.93
CA TRP A 1033 -27.66 -30.96 -31.15
C TRP A 1033 -28.92 -30.38 -31.81
N SER A 1034 -29.94 -30.05 -31.01
CA SER A 1034 -31.17 -29.45 -31.50
C SER A 1034 -30.93 -28.06 -32.08
N ASN A 1035 -30.22 -27.19 -31.37
CA ASN A 1035 -29.96 -25.82 -31.80
C ASN A 1035 -29.07 -25.79 -33.04
N ARG A 1036 -28.06 -26.67 -33.11
CA ARG A 1036 -27.30 -26.93 -34.34
C ARG A 1036 -28.18 -27.37 -35.50
N GLY A 1037 -29.12 -28.30 -35.26
CA GLY A 1037 -30.09 -28.73 -36.27
C GLY A 1037 -30.96 -27.58 -36.76
N PHE A 1038 -31.40 -26.70 -35.86
CA PHE A 1038 -32.18 -25.50 -36.20
C PHE A 1038 -31.37 -24.49 -37.03
N ALA A 1039 -30.12 -24.21 -36.66
CA ALA A 1039 -29.23 -23.38 -37.45
C ALA A 1039 -29.02 -23.94 -38.88
N LEU A 1040 -28.79 -25.25 -39.00
CA LEU A 1040 -28.67 -25.94 -40.30
C LEU A 1040 -29.97 -25.89 -41.12
N PHE A 1041 -31.11 -26.01 -40.46
CA PHE A 1041 -32.43 -25.90 -41.09
C PHE A 1041 -32.62 -24.52 -41.72
N ASN A 1042 -32.28 -23.44 -41.00
CA ASN A 1042 -32.38 -22.07 -41.51
C ASN A 1042 -31.40 -21.78 -42.66
N LEU A 1043 -30.28 -22.49 -42.73
CA LEU A 1043 -29.36 -22.46 -43.89
C LEU A 1043 -29.84 -23.30 -45.09
N GLY A 1044 -30.99 -23.96 -44.98
CA GLY A 1044 -31.53 -24.83 -46.03
C GLY A 1044 -30.84 -26.19 -46.12
N LYS A 1045 -29.97 -26.55 -45.16
CA LYS A 1045 -29.27 -27.84 -45.11
C LYS A 1045 -30.11 -28.89 -44.39
N TYR A 1046 -31.28 -29.20 -44.95
CA TYR A 1046 -32.30 -30.00 -44.28
C TYR A 1046 -31.84 -31.43 -43.93
N GLU A 1047 -31.03 -32.08 -44.76
CA GLU A 1047 -30.52 -33.43 -44.48
C GLU A 1047 -29.55 -33.44 -43.28
N GLU A 1048 -28.66 -32.44 -43.19
CA GLU A 1048 -27.74 -32.30 -42.04
C GLU A 1048 -28.49 -31.91 -40.76
N ALA A 1049 -29.54 -31.08 -40.88
CA ALA A 1049 -30.44 -30.74 -39.79
C ALA A 1049 -31.14 -31.99 -39.22
N ILE A 1050 -31.69 -32.83 -40.10
CA ILE A 1050 -32.31 -34.11 -39.74
C ILE A 1050 -31.35 -35.01 -38.97
N ASN A 1051 -30.10 -35.14 -39.42
CA ASN A 1051 -29.08 -35.93 -38.70
C ASN A 1051 -28.80 -35.37 -37.29
N SER A 1052 -28.80 -34.05 -37.14
CA SER A 1052 -28.59 -33.40 -35.84
C SER A 1052 -29.79 -33.64 -34.90
N TYR A 1053 -31.02 -33.58 -35.43
CA TYR A 1053 -32.22 -33.93 -34.66
C TYR A 1053 -32.27 -35.41 -34.28
N ASP A 1054 -31.80 -36.31 -35.15
CA ASP A 1054 -31.68 -37.73 -34.84
C ASP A 1054 -30.71 -37.98 -33.68
N LYS A 1055 -29.57 -37.27 -33.63
CA LYS A 1055 -28.66 -37.32 -32.50
C LYS A 1055 -29.29 -36.79 -31.21
N ALA A 1056 -30.05 -35.69 -31.28
CA ALA A 1056 -30.79 -35.18 -30.14
C ALA A 1056 -31.84 -36.20 -29.63
N LEU A 1057 -32.55 -36.89 -30.54
CA LEU A 1057 -33.55 -37.91 -30.24
C LEU A 1057 -32.94 -39.23 -29.71
N GLU A 1058 -31.72 -39.60 -30.12
CA GLU A 1058 -30.98 -40.72 -29.53
C GLU A 1058 -30.73 -40.49 -28.02
N ILE A 1059 -30.52 -39.23 -27.62
CA ILE A 1059 -30.26 -38.83 -26.23
C ILE A 1059 -31.57 -38.64 -25.46
N LYS A 1060 -32.52 -37.89 -26.03
CA LYS A 1060 -33.81 -37.57 -25.41
C LYS A 1060 -34.98 -37.87 -26.37
N PRO A 1061 -35.51 -39.11 -26.36
CA PRO A 1061 -36.50 -39.58 -27.33
C PRO A 1061 -37.93 -39.11 -27.07
N ASP A 1062 -38.20 -38.45 -25.94
CA ASP A 1062 -39.52 -38.00 -25.50
C ASP A 1062 -39.74 -36.49 -25.71
N GLU A 1063 -38.83 -35.80 -26.40
CA GLU A 1063 -38.93 -34.36 -26.67
C GLU A 1063 -39.74 -34.06 -27.96
N PRO A 1064 -40.95 -33.47 -27.87
CA PRO A 1064 -41.81 -33.21 -29.02
C PRO A 1064 -41.18 -32.27 -30.04
N LYS A 1065 -40.41 -31.28 -29.57
CA LYS A 1065 -39.77 -30.25 -30.40
C LYS A 1065 -38.86 -30.86 -31.49
N PHE A 1066 -38.14 -31.93 -31.16
CA PHE A 1066 -37.20 -32.55 -32.10
C PHE A 1066 -37.93 -33.26 -33.24
N TYR A 1067 -39.00 -34.00 -32.93
CA TYR A 1067 -39.87 -34.61 -33.94
C TYR A 1067 -40.57 -33.56 -34.81
N TYR A 1068 -41.03 -32.46 -34.21
CA TYR A 1068 -41.68 -31.37 -34.93
C TYR A 1068 -40.72 -30.71 -35.94
N ASN A 1069 -39.54 -30.29 -35.49
CA ASN A 1069 -38.54 -29.69 -36.36
C ASN A 1069 -38.07 -30.64 -37.47
N LYS A 1070 -37.96 -31.95 -37.16
CA LYS A 1070 -37.66 -32.99 -38.15
C LYS A 1070 -38.79 -33.14 -39.18
N ALA A 1071 -40.06 -33.02 -38.76
CA ALA A 1071 -41.20 -33.04 -39.65
C ALA A 1071 -41.22 -31.83 -40.61
N CYS A 1072 -40.88 -30.63 -40.13
CA CYS A 1072 -40.71 -29.45 -40.97
C CYS A 1072 -39.63 -29.68 -42.03
N ALA A 1073 -38.46 -30.20 -41.63
CA ALA A 1073 -37.37 -30.52 -42.56
C ALA A 1073 -37.79 -31.54 -43.64
N TYR A 1074 -38.50 -32.60 -43.27
CA TYR A 1074 -39.01 -33.58 -44.23
C TYR A 1074 -40.10 -33.02 -45.16
N SER A 1075 -40.93 -32.10 -44.67
CA SER A 1075 -41.94 -31.41 -45.48
C SER A 1075 -41.29 -30.56 -46.57
N LEU A 1076 -40.24 -29.80 -46.22
CA LEU A 1076 -39.48 -28.99 -47.18
C LEU A 1076 -38.67 -29.84 -48.18
N LEU A 1077 -38.21 -31.02 -47.78
CA LEU A 1077 -37.63 -32.04 -48.69
C LEU A 1077 -38.69 -32.79 -49.53
N ASN A 1078 -39.98 -32.46 -49.38
CA ASN A 1078 -41.11 -33.10 -50.06
C ASN A 1078 -41.23 -34.62 -49.80
N THR A 1079 -40.79 -35.07 -48.63
CA THR A 1079 -40.86 -36.47 -48.19
C THR A 1079 -42.09 -36.71 -47.31
N ILE A 1080 -43.27 -36.57 -47.94
CA ILE A 1080 -44.57 -36.47 -47.26
C ILE A 1080 -44.81 -37.56 -46.21
N LYS A 1081 -44.45 -38.82 -46.49
CA LYS A 1081 -44.66 -39.94 -45.55
C LYS A 1081 -43.90 -39.73 -44.23
N LEU A 1082 -42.62 -39.40 -44.29
CA LEU A 1082 -41.77 -39.21 -43.11
C LEU A 1082 -42.16 -37.94 -42.36
N ALA A 1083 -42.55 -36.87 -43.08
CA ALA A 1083 -43.06 -35.65 -42.47
C ALA A 1083 -44.29 -35.93 -41.59
N LEU A 1084 -45.27 -36.67 -42.12
CA LEU A 1084 -46.49 -37.03 -41.39
C LEU A 1084 -46.22 -37.95 -40.20
N GLU A 1085 -45.33 -38.94 -40.34
CA GLU A 1085 -44.96 -39.87 -39.26
C GLU A 1085 -44.32 -39.13 -38.07
N ASN A 1086 -43.39 -38.21 -38.35
CA ASN A 1086 -42.73 -37.41 -37.30
C ASN A 1086 -43.68 -36.38 -36.69
N LEU A 1087 -44.52 -35.72 -37.50
CA LEU A 1087 -45.53 -34.79 -37.00
C LEU A 1087 -46.56 -35.50 -36.10
N GLN A 1088 -47.02 -36.69 -36.50
CA GLN A 1088 -47.90 -37.51 -35.68
C GLN A 1088 -47.24 -37.85 -34.34
N LYS A 1089 -45.93 -38.14 -34.32
CA LYS A 1089 -45.21 -38.43 -33.09
C LYS A 1089 -45.07 -37.19 -32.20
N ALA A 1090 -44.78 -36.02 -32.77
CA ALA A 1090 -44.78 -34.75 -32.05
C ALA A 1090 -46.14 -34.44 -31.41
N ILE A 1091 -47.24 -34.62 -32.17
CA ILE A 1091 -48.61 -34.46 -31.68
C ILE A 1091 -48.98 -35.49 -30.60
N GLN A 1092 -48.46 -36.72 -30.66
CA GLN A 1092 -48.70 -37.68 -29.59
C GLN A 1092 -48.04 -37.27 -28.26
N LEU A 1093 -46.87 -36.62 -28.32
CA LEU A 1093 -46.12 -36.20 -27.15
C LEU A 1093 -46.63 -34.85 -26.60
N ASP A 1094 -46.98 -33.91 -27.47
CA ASP A 1094 -47.59 -32.62 -27.11
C ASP A 1094 -48.75 -32.27 -28.08
N PRO A 1095 -49.97 -32.77 -27.81
CA PRO A 1095 -51.10 -32.65 -28.72
C PRO A 1095 -51.59 -31.23 -28.94
N GLU A 1096 -51.60 -30.40 -27.90
CA GLU A 1096 -52.13 -29.04 -28.00
C GLU A 1096 -51.18 -28.13 -28.77
N LYS A 1097 -49.92 -28.06 -28.36
CA LYS A 1097 -48.95 -27.13 -28.96
C LYS A 1097 -48.60 -27.52 -30.38
N SER A 1098 -48.30 -28.79 -30.63
CA SER A 1098 -47.85 -29.25 -31.95
C SER A 1098 -48.94 -29.12 -33.01
N ARG A 1099 -50.22 -29.33 -32.65
CA ARG A 1099 -51.34 -29.14 -33.58
C ARG A 1099 -51.55 -27.68 -33.93
N GLU A 1100 -51.54 -26.79 -32.93
CA GLU A 1100 -51.73 -25.36 -33.18
C GLU A 1100 -50.59 -24.76 -34.01
N MET A 1101 -49.34 -25.15 -33.72
CA MET A 1101 -48.19 -24.76 -34.55
C MET A 1101 -48.36 -25.25 -35.99
N ALA A 1102 -48.62 -26.55 -36.20
CA ALA A 1102 -48.75 -27.14 -37.54
C ALA A 1102 -49.88 -26.53 -38.39
N LYS A 1103 -50.96 -26.01 -37.76
CA LYS A 1103 -52.05 -25.31 -38.47
C LYS A 1103 -51.60 -24.01 -39.11
N THR A 1104 -50.53 -23.37 -38.64
CA THR A 1104 -50.13 -22.02 -39.08
C THR A 1104 -48.74 -21.96 -39.68
N ASP A 1105 -47.91 -22.97 -39.41
CA ASP A 1105 -46.53 -23.05 -39.86
C ASP A 1105 -46.43 -23.22 -41.39
N SER A 1106 -45.69 -22.32 -42.03
CA SER A 1106 -45.51 -22.29 -43.49
C SER A 1106 -44.70 -23.47 -44.02
N ASP A 1107 -43.89 -24.12 -43.17
CA ASP A 1107 -43.05 -25.26 -43.58
C ASP A 1107 -43.89 -26.45 -44.06
N PHE A 1108 -45.18 -26.50 -43.68
CA PHE A 1108 -46.13 -27.53 -44.09
C PHE A 1108 -47.01 -27.15 -45.29
N ASP A 1109 -46.82 -25.97 -45.90
CA ASP A 1109 -47.71 -25.50 -46.99
C ASP A 1109 -47.79 -26.48 -48.16
N ASN A 1110 -46.68 -27.15 -48.49
CA ASN A 1110 -46.62 -28.15 -49.56
C ASN A 1110 -47.46 -29.41 -49.27
N ILE A 1111 -47.71 -29.73 -48.00
CA ILE A 1111 -48.47 -30.92 -47.57
C ILE A 1111 -49.82 -30.57 -46.93
N ARG A 1112 -50.14 -29.28 -46.82
CA ARG A 1112 -51.33 -28.75 -46.13
C ARG A 1112 -52.64 -29.30 -46.70
N HIS A 1113 -52.68 -29.60 -47.99
CA HIS A 1113 -53.87 -30.17 -48.64
C HIS A 1113 -53.94 -31.71 -48.59
N ASP A 1114 -52.92 -32.39 -48.04
CA ASP A 1114 -52.94 -33.86 -47.89
C ASP A 1114 -54.03 -34.25 -46.86
N PRO A 1115 -54.97 -35.16 -47.21
CA PRO A 1115 -56.02 -35.59 -46.28
C PRO A 1115 -55.50 -36.16 -44.97
N ARG A 1116 -54.32 -36.81 -44.99
CA ARG A 1116 -53.68 -37.37 -43.78
C ARG A 1116 -53.15 -36.26 -42.88
N PHE A 1117 -52.60 -35.19 -43.46
CA PHE A 1117 -52.17 -34.01 -42.70
C PHE A 1117 -53.38 -33.35 -42.03
N GLN A 1118 -54.45 -33.10 -42.79
CA GLN A 1118 -55.69 -32.51 -42.28
C GLN A 1118 -56.30 -33.33 -41.13
N ALA A 1119 -56.20 -34.66 -41.18
CA ALA A 1119 -56.66 -35.54 -40.10
C ALA A 1119 -55.79 -35.45 -38.82
N LEU A 1120 -54.51 -35.09 -38.92
CA LEU A 1120 -53.62 -34.95 -37.76
C LEU A 1120 -53.87 -33.63 -36.99
N ILE A 1121 -54.22 -32.56 -37.72
CA ILE A 1121 -54.41 -31.22 -37.16
C ILE A 1121 -55.86 -30.89 -36.76
N GLN A 1122 -56.82 -31.77 -37.08
CA GLN A 1122 -58.16 -31.80 -36.50
C GLN A 1122 -58.12 -32.43 -35.10
#